data_AF-A0AA88LRU2-F1
#
_entry.id   AF-A0AA88LRU2-F1
#
_cell.length_a   1.000
_cell.length_b   1.000
_cell.length_c   1.000
_cell.angle_alpha   90.00
_cell.angle_beta   90.00
_cell.angle_gamma   90.00
#
_symmetry.space_group_name_H-M   'P 1'
#
loop_
_entity.id
_entity.type
_entity.pdbx_description
1 polymer ?
#
loop_
_entity_poly.entity_id
_entity_poly.type
_entity_poly.pdbx_seq_one_letter_code
_entity_poly.pdbx_strand_id
1 'polypeptide(L)'
;MQAAAAALTVLSVLVSLDRPCAHPPAPNQTRHHNDGKTEPAQKKNQPHIIFILIDDQGFNDIGYHNPNIKTPTLDKLAAEGVRLENYYVQPICTPSRSQLITGRYQIHTGLQHSIIRPSQPSCLPLHMDTLPERLRAAGYTTHMVGKWHLGFYRRACLPTRKGFDTFFGSLTGSVDYYSYGSCDGPGLCGYDLHDDEDVAWGQEGKYSTFLFTQRARKILESHDPRDKPLFLLLSLQAVHTPLQPPKSYIYPYHSMTNVARRKFAAMVSTVDEAVRNVTYALRKLGYYKNSVIIYSTDNGAQPFTGGSNWPLRGRKGTYWEGGVRGVAFVHSPLLRRRRRVSRALLHITDWFPTLVNLAGGDISQSRGLDGFDVWPTISEGKESPRQEILHNIDPLHKPPDQSVKWDNKPEEATVRRTKDAAFKTQKKKKKILKQQPKQKSAFKLKTTKKPLVFSHPASKPKPKAKSRPLPSLKHKPLPKSKPKPKPRTKTCSRHQAPIPYRPQVKSPFGGAASLAATSSTRSQPPSCFRSKPRQAVLKKQSASRSGPPPAKSRTQIKVHGKSKSRRTLSHYQNMSQPGMPPTQSHPTPQEPVWDTSVQAALRVGDWKLLTGDPGHGDWVPPQVLPTLPGRWWNLERIFLSSRKSSTNKHIFLFNITADPYERHNLADQRPDVVQQLLARLAYYNQTSVPVYFPPDDPRANPSQHGGAWAPWVDEDEDEEGKYQGVYKKGKSGKKKKKKEKCRLCKLRSFFLKLNTGMMSNRI
;
A
#
# COMPACT_ATOMS: atom_id res chain seq x y z
N MET A 1 -34.58 -11.45 -41.40
CA MET A 1 -35.57 -11.45 -42.49
C MET A 1 -36.42 -12.70 -42.31
N GLN A 2 -37.70 -12.66 -42.72
CA GLN A 2 -38.71 -13.72 -42.53
C GLN A 2 -38.98 -14.07 -41.04
N ALA A 3 -40.20 -14.32 -40.52
CA ALA A 3 -41.47 -14.88 -41.02
C ALA A 3 -41.45 -16.41 -41.23
N ALA A 4 -42.51 -17.18 -40.99
CA ALA A 4 -43.68 -17.11 -40.07
C ALA A 4 -44.49 -18.42 -40.24
N ALA A 5 -45.32 -18.80 -39.26
CA ALA A 5 -46.17 -20.02 -39.21
C ALA A 5 -45.41 -21.37 -39.18
N ALA A 6 -45.79 -22.47 -38.49
CA ALA A 6 -46.92 -22.88 -37.62
C ALA A 6 -47.96 -23.88 -38.19
N ALA A 7 -47.96 -25.09 -37.63
CA ALA A 7 -48.99 -26.15 -37.59
C ALA A 7 -48.69 -26.99 -36.30
N LEU A 8 -49.62 -27.35 -35.41
CA LEU A 8 -50.78 -28.28 -35.51
C LEU A 8 -50.31 -29.76 -35.72
N THR A 9 -50.79 -30.79 -35.00
CA THR A 9 -52.03 -30.93 -34.18
C THR A 9 -51.92 -32.03 -33.09
N VAL A 10 -52.55 -31.82 -31.91
CA VAL A 10 -53.48 -32.70 -31.10
C VAL A 10 -53.34 -34.25 -31.25
N LEU A 11 -53.30 -35.10 -30.19
CA LEU A 11 -54.43 -35.47 -29.29
C LEU A 11 -54.01 -36.29 -28.03
N SER A 12 -54.66 -36.09 -26.86
CA SER A 12 -55.00 -37.09 -25.82
C SER A 12 -55.84 -36.44 -24.70
N VAL A 13 -56.90 -37.09 -24.18
CA VAL A 13 -58.02 -36.44 -23.45
C VAL A 13 -58.68 -37.37 -22.41
N LEU A 14 -59.47 -36.82 -21.46
CA LEU A 14 -60.45 -37.44 -20.52
C LEU A 14 -59.87 -37.96 -19.16
N VAL A 15 -60.55 -37.89 -17.99
CA VAL A 15 -61.87 -37.29 -17.61
C VAL A 15 -62.06 -37.03 -16.08
N SER A 16 -63.12 -36.28 -15.72
CA SER A 16 -63.76 -36.06 -14.39
C SER A 16 -63.16 -35.06 -13.39
N LEU A 17 -63.94 -34.21 -12.67
CA LEU A 17 -65.39 -33.86 -12.73
C LEU A 17 -65.65 -32.45 -12.12
N ASP A 18 -66.89 -31.94 -12.23
CA ASP A 18 -67.43 -30.58 -11.94
C ASP A 18 -67.19 -29.97 -10.52
N ARG A 19 -67.12 -28.64 -10.24
CA ARG A 19 -68.00 -27.43 -10.48
C ARG A 19 -69.31 -27.41 -9.64
N PRO A 20 -69.95 -26.24 -9.33
CA PRO A 20 -69.49 -24.85 -9.11
C PRO A 20 -70.24 -24.06 -7.95
N CYS A 21 -70.10 -22.72 -7.92
CA CYS A 21 -71.04 -21.68 -7.37
C CYS A 21 -71.14 -21.28 -5.86
N ALA A 22 -70.49 -20.14 -5.55
CA ALA A 22 -70.98 -18.89 -4.89
C ALA A 22 -71.91 -18.84 -3.63
N HIS A 23 -71.37 -18.20 -2.56
CA HIS A 23 -72.02 -17.39 -1.48
C HIS A 23 -73.08 -18.03 -0.54
N PRO A 24 -73.32 -17.49 0.70
CA PRO A 24 -72.52 -16.67 1.63
C PRO A 24 -72.40 -17.45 3.00
N PRO A 25 -72.34 -16.86 4.23
CA PRO A 25 -71.89 -15.54 4.73
C PRO A 25 -70.72 -15.69 5.76
N ALA A 26 -70.88 -15.23 7.01
CA ALA A 26 -70.01 -15.47 8.18
C ALA A 26 -70.87 -15.45 9.48
N PRO A 27 -70.42 -16.06 10.61
CA PRO A 27 -69.92 -15.23 11.71
C PRO A 27 -68.82 -15.84 12.62
N ASN A 28 -68.09 -14.93 13.29
CA ASN A 28 -67.35 -15.04 14.58
C ASN A 28 -66.57 -16.31 15.01
N GLN A 29 -65.25 -16.10 15.14
CA GLN A 29 -64.42 -16.38 16.32
C GLN A 29 -64.33 -17.81 16.90
N THR A 30 -63.14 -18.40 16.74
CA THR A 30 -62.41 -19.02 17.87
C THR A 30 -60.91 -18.80 17.67
N ARG A 31 -60.15 -18.64 18.77
CA ARG A 31 -58.70 -18.38 18.69
C ARG A 31 -57.92 -19.68 18.57
N HIS A 32 -57.05 -19.79 17.57
CA HIS A 32 -55.88 -20.66 17.63
C HIS A 32 -54.61 -19.87 17.33
N HIS A 33 -53.58 -20.05 18.15
CA HIS A 33 -52.23 -19.60 17.82
C HIS A 33 -51.77 -20.33 16.57
N ASN A 34 -51.36 -19.59 15.55
CA ASN A 34 -50.65 -20.14 14.40
C ASN A 34 -49.19 -19.72 14.55
N ASP A 35 -48.31 -20.68 14.85
CA ASP A 35 -46.89 -20.39 15.08
C ASP A 35 -46.27 -19.76 13.84
N GLY A 36 -45.74 -18.55 14.00
CA GLY A 36 -45.03 -17.81 12.96
C GLY A 36 -43.71 -18.49 12.61
N LYS A 37 -43.76 -19.60 11.86
CA LYS A 37 -42.60 -20.19 11.18
C LYS A 37 -42.16 -19.25 10.06
N THR A 38 -41.42 -18.21 10.45
CA THR A 38 -40.65 -17.36 9.55
C THR A 38 -39.85 -18.25 8.61
N GLU A 39 -40.06 -18.14 7.29
CA GLU A 39 -39.21 -18.86 6.35
C GLU A 39 -37.75 -18.45 6.58
N PRO A 40 -36.79 -19.39 6.57
CA PRO A 40 -35.40 -19.07 6.82
C PRO A 40 -34.88 -18.14 5.73
N ALA A 41 -34.63 -16.88 6.10
CA ALA A 41 -34.21 -15.84 5.18
C ALA A 41 -33.07 -16.33 4.29
N GLN A 42 -33.33 -16.36 2.98
CA GLN A 42 -32.44 -16.94 1.96
C GLN A 42 -31.00 -16.45 2.17
N LYS A 43 -30.07 -17.35 2.56
CA LYS A 43 -28.67 -16.99 2.85
C LYS A 43 -28.11 -16.21 1.65
N LYS A 44 -27.94 -14.89 1.81
CA LYS A 44 -27.25 -14.06 0.84
C LYS A 44 -25.81 -14.58 0.76
N ASN A 45 -25.38 -15.04 -0.41
CA ASN A 45 -24.00 -15.50 -0.64
C ASN A 45 -23.05 -14.29 -0.69
N GLN A 46 -22.88 -13.62 0.45
CA GLN A 46 -21.89 -12.58 0.69
C GLN A 46 -20.48 -13.17 0.43
N PRO A 47 -19.59 -12.47 -0.29
CA PRO A 47 -18.27 -12.99 -0.61
C PRO A 47 -17.31 -12.88 0.59
N HIS A 48 -16.39 -13.84 0.73
CA HIS A 48 -15.20 -13.61 1.56
C HIS A 48 -14.34 -12.51 0.89
N ILE A 49 -13.82 -11.57 1.68
CA ILE A 49 -13.04 -10.43 1.20
C ILE A 49 -11.60 -10.61 1.69
N ILE A 50 -10.67 -10.79 0.76
CA ILE A 50 -9.24 -10.97 1.05
C ILE A 50 -8.50 -9.77 0.48
N PHE A 51 -8.19 -8.80 1.33
CA PHE A 51 -7.46 -7.60 0.93
C PHE A 51 -5.98 -7.76 1.25
N ILE A 52 -5.13 -7.71 0.24
CA ILE A 52 -3.67 -7.88 0.35
C ILE A 52 -3.03 -6.51 0.08
N LEU A 53 -2.55 -5.86 1.15
CA LEU A 53 -1.90 -4.56 1.10
C LEU A 53 -0.38 -4.74 1.27
N ILE A 54 0.40 -4.19 0.35
CA ILE A 54 1.85 -4.32 0.26
C ILE A 54 2.51 -2.96 0.49
N ASP A 55 3.64 -2.94 1.20
CA ASP A 55 4.36 -1.72 1.56
C ASP A 55 5.41 -1.37 0.49
N ASP A 56 5.53 -0.09 0.11
CA ASP A 56 6.59 0.42 -0.79
C ASP A 56 6.75 -0.26 -2.17
N GLN A 57 5.78 -1.05 -2.64
CA GLN A 57 5.89 -1.69 -3.95
C GLN A 57 5.63 -0.67 -5.07
N GLY A 58 6.65 -0.41 -5.87
CA GLY A 58 6.59 0.57 -6.95
C GLY A 58 5.92 0.06 -8.22
N PHE A 59 5.55 0.99 -9.08
CA PHE A 59 4.86 0.70 -10.35
C PHE A 59 5.61 -0.31 -11.25
N ASN A 60 6.93 -0.38 -11.12
CA ASN A 60 7.82 -1.22 -11.93
C ASN A 60 8.35 -2.46 -11.17
N ASP A 61 7.65 -2.84 -10.09
CA ASP A 61 8.06 -3.87 -9.12
C ASP A 61 7.13 -5.09 -9.14
N ILE A 62 6.55 -5.36 -10.31
CA ILE A 62 5.71 -6.52 -10.61
C ILE A 62 6.00 -7.02 -12.03
N GLY A 63 5.97 -8.33 -12.25
CA GLY A 63 6.45 -9.00 -13.46
C GLY A 63 5.74 -8.56 -14.74
N TYR A 64 4.43 -8.30 -14.65
CA TYR A 64 3.63 -7.78 -15.76
C TYR A 64 3.93 -6.32 -16.19
N HIS A 65 4.78 -5.61 -15.44
CA HIS A 65 5.42 -4.36 -15.85
C HIS A 65 6.93 -4.52 -16.09
N ASN A 66 7.59 -5.41 -15.35
CA ASN A 66 9.02 -5.61 -15.38
C ASN A 66 9.38 -7.10 -15.29
N PRO A 67 9.59 -7.81 -16.40
CA PRO A 67 9.86 -9.26 -16.39
C PRO A 67 11.19 -9.65 -15.72
N ASN A 68 12.00 -8.68 -15.28
CA ASN A 68 13.16 -8.92 -14.43
C ASN A 68 12.79 -9.19 -12.97
N ILE A 69 11.60 -8.79 -12.53
CA ILE A 69 11.02 -9.07 -11.20
C ILE A 69 10.13 -10.32 -11.33
N LYS A 70 10.27 -11.28 -10.41
CA LYS A 70 9.67 -12.61 -10.53
C LYS A 70 8.47 -12.74 -9.60
N THR A 71 7.29 -12.50 -10.16
CA THR A 71 5.98 -12.56 -9.49
C THR A 71 4.96 -13.41 -10.26
N PRO A 72 5.27 -14.69 -10.59
CA PRO A 72 4.42 -15.51 -11.45
C PRO A 72 3.01 -15.77 -10.89
N THR A 73 2.83 -15.72 -9.57
CA THR A 73 1.52 -15.86 -8.92
C THR A 73 0.71 -14.57 -9.06
N LEU A 74 1.31 -13.42 -8.77
CA LEU A 74 0.64 -12.12 -8.92
C LEU A 74 0.30 -11.83 -10.38
N ASP A 75 1.24 -12.11 -11.29
CA ASP A 75 1.06 -11.96 -12.74
C ASP A 75 -0.11 -12.82 -13.24
N LYS A 76 -0.21 -14.07 -12.76
CA LYS A 76 -1.32 -14.95 -13.08
C LYS A 76 -2.66 -14.46 -12.51
N LEU A 77 -2.70 -14.05 -11.24
CA LEU A 77 -3.94 -13.56 -10.61
C LEU A 77 -4.44 -12.28 -11.30
N ALA A 78 -3.53 -11.36 -11.63
CA ALA A 78 -3.83 -10.14 -12.38
C ALA A 78 -4.31 -10.45 -13.81
N ALA A 79 -3.66 -11.37 -14.52
CA ALA A 79 -4.04 -11.79 -15.88
C ALA A 79 -5.36 -12.57 -15.93
N GLU A 80 -5.71 -13.33 -14.88
CA GLU A 80 -7.01 -14.01 -14.76
C GLU A 80 -8.13 -13.08 -14.23
N GLY A 81 -7.78 -11.93 -13.65
CA GLY A 81 -8.68 -10.97 -13.01
C GLY A 81 -8.86 -9.66 -13.79
N VAL A 82 -8.78 -8.54 -13.08
CA VAL A 82 -8.82 -7.18 -13.61
C VAL A 82 -7.62 -6.39 -13.09
N ARG A 83 -6.71 -5.96 -13.98
CA ARG A 83 -5.63 -5.01 -13.66
C ARG A 83 -6.17 -3.59 -13.54
N LEU A 84 -5.68 -2.80 -12.59
CA LEU A 84 -6.11 -1.42 -12.36
C LEU A 84 -4.98 -0.43 -12.68
N GLU A 85 -4.95 0.09 -13.91
CA GLU A 85 -3.83 0.91 -14.43
C GLU A 85 -4.00 2.43 -14.24
N ASN A 86 -5.15 2.83 -13.70
CA ASN A 86 -5.51 4.22 -13.40
C ASN A 86 -6.04 4.33 -11.95
N TYR A 87 -5.38 3.59 -11.06
CA TYR A 87 -5.68 3.47 -9.63
C TYR A 87 -4.69 4.26 -8.78
N TYR A 88 -5.20 4.92 -7.76
CA TYR A 88 -4.43 5.86 -6.93
C TYR A 88 -4.52 5.56 -5.43
N VAL A 89 -3.42 5.87 -4.78
CA VAL A 89 -3.16 5.78 -3.35
C VAL A 89 -2.50 7.08 -2.89
N GLN A 90 -2.27 7.23 -1.59
CA GLN A 90 -1.48 8.34 -1.05
C GLN A 90 0.02 8.03 -1.15
N PRO A 91 0.91 9.04 -1.08
CA PRO A 91 2.34 8.81 -1.34
C PRO A 91 3.11 8.24 -0.15
N ILE A 92 2.45 8.00 0.99
CA ILE A 92 3.02 7.49 2.24
C ILE A 92 2.00 6.66 3.04
N CYS A 93 2.51 5.78 3.90
CA CYS A 93 1.76 4.67 4.51
C CYS A 93 0.53 5.07 5.34
N THR A 94 0.69 5.90 6.39
CA THR A 94 -0.41 6.22 7.34
C THR A 94 -1.60 6.88 6.63
N PRO A 95 -1.39 7.92 5.80
CA PRO A 95 -2.38 8.37 4.83
C PRO A 95 -3.13 7.25 4.10
N SER A 96 -2.48 6.45 3.25
CA SER A 96 -3.18 5.41 2.47
C SER A 96 -3.97 4.43 3.33
N ARG A 97 -3.39 4.01 4.47
CA ARG A 97 -4.03 3.08 5.40
C ARG A 97 -5.25 3.71 6.07
N SER A 98 -5.20 4.99 6.43
CA SER A 98 -6.35 5.72 7.02
C SER A 98 -7.49 5.86 6.01
N GLN A 99 -7.14 6.12 4.75
CA GLN A 99 -8.11 6.28 3.66
C GLN A 99 -8.75 4.95 3.22
N LEU A 100 -7.99 3.83 3.26
CA LEU A 100 -8.53 2.48 3.09
C LEU A 100 -9.51 2.11 4.20
N ILE A 101 -9.15 2.43 5.46
CA ILE A 101 -9.93 2.02 6.63
C ILE A 101 -11.16 2.91 6.85
N THR A 102 -11.18 4.18 6.44
CA THR A 102 -12.31 5.11 6.65
C THR A 102 -13.08 5.52 5.40
N GLY A 103 -12.54 5.30 4.20
CA GLY A 103 -13.15 5.76 2.95
C GLY A 103 -13.14 7.29 2.76
N ARG A 104 -12.36 8.03 3.56
CA ARG A 104 -12.27 9.51 3.59
C ARG A 104 -10.88 10.00 3.19
N TYR A 105 -10.76 11.25 2.78
CA TYR A 105 -9.47 11.91 2.58
C TYR A 105 -8.82 12.34 3.89
N GLN A 106 -7.49 12.53 3.87
CA GLN A 106 -6.72 13.03 5.03
C GLN A 106 -7.24 14.39 5.53
N ILE A 107 -7.79 15.19 4.62
CA ILE A 107 -8.34 16.51 4.93
C ILE A 107 -9.55 16.46 5.89
N HIS A 108 -10.19 15.31 6.08
CA HIS A 108 -11.25 15.14 7.08
C HIS A 108 -10.76 14.41 8.34
N THR A 109 -9.68 13.63 8.25
CA THR A 109 -9.13 12.87 9.38
C THR A 109 -8.11 13.65 10.23
N GLY A 110 -7.57 14.76 9.72
CA GLY A 110 -6.48 15.51 10.36
C GLY A 110 -5.09 14.93 10.12
N LEU A 111 -4.98 13.88 9.30
CA LEU A 111 -3.73 13.16 9.03
C LEU A 111 -3.03 13.64 7.74
N GLN A 112 -3.17 14.92 7.36
CA GLN A 112 -2.60 15.47 6.11
C GLN A 112 -1.07 15.52 6.11
N HIS A 113 -0.43 15.66 7.27
CA HIS A 113 1.01 15.87 7.37
C HIS A 113 1.73 14.60 7.82
N SER A 114 2.65 14.11 6.99
CA SER A 114 3.58 13.01 7.31
C SER A 114 2.86 11.70 7.71
N ILE A 115 3.46 10.93 8.61
CA ILE A 115 2.94 9.69 9.21
C ILE A 115 2.81 9.85 10.72
N ILE A 116 2.05 8.96 11.37
CA ILE A 116 2.06 8.85 12.83
C ILE A 116 3.35 8.14 13.24
N ARG A 117 4.27 8.85 13.92
CA ARG A 117 5.45 8.24 14.54
C ARG A 117 5.07 7.37 15.75
N PRO A 118 5.86 6.34 16.07
CA PRO A 118 5.68 5.51 17.27
C PRO A 118 5.48 6.28 18.58
N SER A 119 6.18 7.42 18.74
CA SER A 119 6.13 8.24 19.95
C SER A 119 5.04 9.32 19.98
N GLN A 120 4.24 9.51 18.91
CA GLN A 120 3.23 10.58 18.88
C GLN A 120 1.89 10.13 19.49
N PRO A 121 1.26 10.94 20.36
CA PRO A 121 -0.08 10.68 20.90
C PRO A 121 -1.16 11.02 19.85
N SER A 122 -1.16 10.24 18.76
CA SER A 122 -2.02 10.39 17.60
C SER A 122 -2.47 9.02 17.08
N CYS A 123 -3.72 8.94 16.64
CA CYS A 123 -4.27 7.77 15.96
C CYS A 123 -5.46 8.16 15.06
N LEU A 124 -6.04 7.16 14.39
CA LEU A 124 -7.26 7.35 13.59
C LEU A 124 -8.39 7.94 14.48
N PRO A 125 -9.06 9.05 14.08
CA PRO A 125 -10.04 9.72 14.94
C PRO A 125 -11.12 8.79 15.47
N LEU A 126 -11.38 8.85 16.79
CA LEU A 126 -12.18 7.82 17.45
C LEU A 126 -13.65 7.80 17.01
N HIS A 127 -14.20 8.95 16.62
CA HIS A 127 -15.58 9.13 16.14
C HIS A 127 -15.83 8.67 14.70
N MET A 128 -14.82 8.15 13.99
CA MET A 128 -14.95 7.74 12.60
C MET A 128 -15.18 6.24 12.46
N ASP A 129 -16.26 5.89 11.74
CA ASP A 129 -16.51 4.54 11.25
C ASP A 129 -15.30 3.97 10.50
N THR A 130 -15.03 2.70 10.73
CA THR A 130 -14.06 1.92 9.97
C THR A 130 -14.71 0.81 9.14
N LEU A 131 -14.07 0.48 8.03
CA LEU A 131 -14.44 -0.62 7.14
C LEU A 131 -14.67 -1.95 7.90
N PRO A 132 -13.74 -2.44 8.75
CA PRO A 132 -13.99 -3.64 9.55
C PRO A 132 -15.21 -3.52 10.48
N GLU A 133 -15.46 -2.38 11.15
CA GLU A 133 -16.69 -2.20 11.96
C GLU A 133 -17.96 -2.34 11.11
N ARG A 134 -17.98 -1.75 9.91
CA ARG A 134 -19.12 -1.85 8.98
C ARG A 134 -19.28 -3.24 8.35
N LEU A 135 -18.19 -3.97 8.11
CA LEU A 135 -18.24 -5.37 7.67
C LEU A 135 -18.70 -6.32 8.78
N ARG A 136 -18.23 -6.10 10.02
CA ARG A 136 -18.66 -6.84 11.22
C ARG A 136 -20.15 -6.65 11.49
N ALA A 137 -20.65 -5.42 11.37
CA ALA A 137 -22.09 -5.11 11.41
C ALA A 137 -22.89 -5.78 10.28
N ALA A 138 -22.27 -6.05 9.12
CA ALA A 138 -22.85 -6.83 8.02
C ALA A 138 -22.71 -8.37 8.19
N GLY A 139 -22.21 -8.85 9.35
CA GLY A 139 -22.13 -10.27 9.69
C GLY A 139 -20.81 -10.97 9.36
N TYR A 140 -19.75 -10.24 9.01
CA TYR A 140 -18.44 -10.80 8.72
C TYR A 140 -17.65 -11.09 10.01
N THR A 141 -16.92 -12.21 10.05
CA THR A 141 -15.75 -12.32 10.94
C THR A 141 -14.59 -11.54 10.34
N THR A 142 -13.91 -10.73 11.14
CA THR A 142 -12.93 -9.75 10.66
C THR A 142 -11.53 -9.99 11.25
N HIS A 143 -10.52 -10.06 10.39
CA HIS A 143 -9.15 -10.35 10.81
C HIS A 143 -8.14 -9.41 10.14
N MET A 144 -7.16 -8.93 10.90
CA MET A 144 -6.01 -8.21 10.37
C MET A 144 -4.70 -8.93 10.69
N VAL A 145 -3.83 -9.04 9.69
CA VAL A 145 -2.49 -9.63 9.86
C VAL A 145 -1.44 -8.71 9.23
N GLY A 146 -0.46 -8.28 10.04
CA GLY A 146 0.66 -7.43 9.63
C GLY A 146 0.56 -5.98 10.11
N LYS A 147 1.05 -5.02 9.32
CA LYS A 147 1.30 -3.63 9.75
C LYS A 147 0.01 -2.80 9.88
N TRP A 148 -0.24 -2.24 11.06
CA TRP A 148 -1.32 -1.30 11.35
C TRP A 148 -0.95 0.13 10.94
N HIS A 149 -0.08 0.80 11.72
CA HIS A 149 0.43 2.14 11.44
C HIS A 149 -0.62 3.28 11.37
N LEU A 150 -1.73 3.11 12.11
CA LEU A 150 -2.76 4.14 12.32
C LEU A 150 -2.83 4.64 13.78
N GLY A 151 -1.71 4.52 14.50
CA GLY A 151 -1.55 4.93 15.89
C GLY A 151 -2.03 3.90 16.90
N PHE A 152 -1.48 3.96 18.12
CA PHE A 152 -1.71 2.97 19.18
C PHE A 152 -1.58 3.53 20.61
N TYR A 153 -1.46 4.86 20.78
CA TYR A 153 -1.12 5.48 22.07
C TYR A 153 -2.13 5.23 23.20
N ARG A 154 -3.42 5.05 22.85
CA ARG A 154 -4.51 4.54 23.70
C ARG A 154 -5.02 3.22 23.13
N ARG A 155 -5.55 2.33 23.99
CA ARG A 155 -6.16 1.06 23.56
C ARG A 155 -7.25 1.23 22.50
N ALA A 156 -8.06 2.29 22.58
CA ALA A 156 -9.08 2.64 21.59
C ALA A 156 -8.56 2.89 20.15
N CYS A 157 -7.24 2.99 19.97
CA CYS A 157 -6.56 3.11 18.68
C CYS A 157 -6.12 1.76 18.07
N LEU A 158 -6.16 0.66 18.85
CA LEU A 158 -5.71 -0.67 18.41
C LEU A 158 -6.66 -1.28 17.36
N PRO A 159 -6.18 -2.18 16.48
CA PRO A 159 -7.01 -2.82 15.45
C PRO A 159 -8.24 -3.57 16.02
N THR A 160 -8.06 -4.21 17.18
CA THR A 160 -9.09 -4.87 18.00
C THR A 160 -10.22 -3.93 18.44
N ARG A 161 -9.90 -2.65 18.69
CA ARG A 161 -10.85 -1.57 19.02
C ARG A 161 -11.26 -0.75 17.79
N LYS A 162 -10.82 -1.16 16.61
CA LYS A 162 -11.18 -0.65 15.28
C LYS A 162 -11.71 -1.78 14.41
N GLY A 163 -12.69 -2.50 14.95
CA GLY A 163 -13.55 -3.42 14.23
C GLY A 163 -13.01 -4.81 13.93
N PHE A 164 -11.72 -5.09 14.10
CA PHE A 164 -11.18 -6.43 13.83
C PHE A 164 -11.42 -7.37 15.02
N ASP A 165 -12.04 -8.53 14.77
CA ASP A 165 -12.24 -9.59 15.77
C ASP A 165 -10.90 -10.23 16.21
N THR A 166 -9.88 -10.23 15.34
CA THR A 166 -8.51 -10.60 15.73
C THR A 166 -7.44 -9.77 15.00
N PHE A 167 -6.32 -9.49 15.67
CA PHE A 167 -5.10 -8.90 15.11
C PHE A 167 -3.87 -9.81 15.28
N PHE A 168 -2.92 -9.73 14.35
CA PHE A 168 -1.56 -10.23 14.58
C PHE A 168 -0.56 -9.46 13.73
N GLY A 169 0.33 -8.68 14.33
CA GLY A 169 1.26 -7.87 13.55
C GLY A 169 1.90 -6.71 14.31
N SER A 170 2.34 -5.71 13.56
CA SER A 170 3.12 -4.57 14.07
C SER A 170 2.28 -3.29 14.10
N LEU A 171 2.32 -2.56 15.21
CA LEU A 171 1.59 -1.31 15.41
C LEU A 171 2.29 -0.12 14.75
N THR A 172 3.63 -0.13 14.68
CA THR A 172 4.45 0.97 14.14
C THR A 172 4.61 0.96 12.61
N GLY A 173 5.35 1.93 12.08
CA GLY A 173 5.59 2.11 10.65
C GLY A 173 6.57 1.14 10.00
N SER A 174 7.49 0.53 10.75
CA SER A 174 8.47 -0.42 10.21
C SER A 174 9.23 -1.14 11.31
N VAL A 175 9.47 -2.44 11.13
CA VAL A 175 10.17 -3.31 12.09
C VAL A 175 11.34 -4.05 11.44
N ASP A 176 12.26 -4.63 12.22
CA ASP A 176 13.18 -5.64 11.69
C ASP A 176 12.41 -6.90 11.27
N TYR A 177 12.73 -7.48 10.11
CA TYR A 177 11.98 -8.61 9.54
C TYR A 177 12.15 -9.93 10.31
N TYR A 178 13.07 -10.00 11.27
CA TYR A 178 13.40 -11.19 12.04
C TYR A 178 13.37 -10.98 13.57
N SER A 179 13.68 -9.78 14.07
CA SER A 179 13.61 -9.47 15.50
C SER A 179 12.43 -8.58 15.90
N TYR A 180 11.66 -8.06 14.94
CA TYR A 180 10.53 -7.15 15.13
C TYR A 180 10.87 -5.87 15.92
N GLY A 181 12.16 -5.54 16.04
CA GLY A 181 12.60 -4.28 16.65
C GLY A 181 12.22 -3.08 15.79
N SER A 182 11.59 -2.08 16.40
CA SER A 182 11.24 -0.79 15.82
C SER A 182 11.91 0.34 16.62
N CYS A 183 12.40 1.36 15.94
CA CYS A 183 13.12 2.48 16.55
C CYS A 183 12.64 3.82 16.01
N ASP A 184 12.35 4.77 16.90
CA ASP A 184 11.92 6.14 16.61
C ASP A 184 13.03 7.15 16.94
N GLY A 185 14.27 6.79 16.58
CA GLY A 185 15.49 7.56 16.86
C GLY A 185 16.52 6.84 17.74
N PRO A 186 17.67 7.47 18.04
CA PRO A 186 18.73 6.86 18.83
C PRO A 186 18.28 6.58 20.27
N GLY A 187 18.39 5.32 20.71
CA GLY A 187 18.02 4.89 22.07
C GLY A 187 16.52 4.71 22.31
N LEU A 188 15.65 5.17 21.40
CA LEU A 188 14.21 5.01 21.47
C LEU A 188 13.77 3.82 20.61
N CYS A 189 14.08 2.61 21.08
CA CYS A 189 13.82 1.35 20.39
C CYS A 189 13.06 0.36 21.27
N GLY A 190 12.21 -0.47 20.66
CA GLY A 190 11.42 -1.50 21.32
C GLY A 190 10.95 -2.60 20.37
N TYR A 191 10.43 -3.68 20.92
CA TYR A 191 9.78 -4.77 20.18
C TYR A 191 8.40 -4.34 19.67
N ASP A 192 8.03 -4.70 18.44
CA ASP A 192 6.75 -4.39 17.83
C ASP A 192 6.20 -5.59 17.04
N LEU A 193 5.66 -6.56 17.79
CA LEU A 193 4.83 -7.64 17.27
C LEU A 193 3.81 -8.05 18.34
N HIS A 194 2.54 -8.14 17.96
CA HIS A 194 1.41 -8.37 18.83
C HIS A 194 0.54 -9.53 18.34
N ASP A 195 -0.14 -10.20 19.26
CA ASP A 195 -1.26 -11.13 19.01
C ASP A 195 -2.45 -10.55 19.79
N ASP A 196 -3.47 -10.10 19.06
CA ASP A 196 -4.54 -9.24 19.55
C ASP A 196 -4.03 -7.96 20.25
N GLU A 197 -4.12 -7.85 21.58
CA GLU A 197 -3.62 -6.67 22.34
C GLU A 197 -2.31 -6.94 23.09
N ASP A 198 -1.91 -8.21 23.20
CA ASP A 198 -0.71 -8.65 23.92
C ASP A 198 0.53 -8.65 23.04
N VAL A 199 1.71 -8.52 23.66
CA VAL A 199 3.00 -8.56 22.95
C VAL A 199 3.37 -10.02 22.63
N ALA A 200 3.53 -10.32 21.34
CA ALA A 200 3.76 -11.66 20.83
C ALA A 200 5.24 -12.06 20.85
N TRP A 201 5.82 -12.20 22.05
CA TRP A 201 7.19 -12.66 22.25
C TRP A 201 7.47 -14.07 21.66
N GLY A 202 8.74 -14.42 21.44
CA GLY A 202 9.13 -15.78 21.03
C GLY A 202 8.95 -16.06 19.53
N GLN A 203 8.85 -15.01 18.72
CA GLN A 203 8.69 -15.10 17.27
C GLN A 203 10.00 -14.84 16.51
N GLU A 204 11.09 -14.58 17.22
CA GLU A 204 12.37 -14.10 16.68
C GLU A 204 13.01 -15.12 15.74
N GLY A 205 13.74 -14.63 14.74
CA GLY A 205 14.37 -15.45 13.70
C GLY A 205 13.41 -16.01 12.65
N LYS A 206 12.09 -15.89 12.84
CA LYS A 206 11.08 -16.15 11.80
C LYS A 206 11.02 -14.90 10.90
N TYR A 207 10.87 -15.08 9.58
CA TYR A 207 10.77 -13.96 8.65
C TYR A 207 9.33 -13.42 8.62
N SER A 208 9.12 -12.12 8.89
CA SER A 208 7.78 -11.53 9.14
C SER A 208 6.76 -11.88 8.05
N THR A 209 7.13 -11.76 6.76
CA THR A 209 6.28 -12.16 5.62
C THR A 209 5.77 -13.60 5.70
N PHE A 210 6.62 -14.55 6.13
CA PHE A 210 6.25 -15.95 6.26
C PHE A 210 5.40 -16.20 7.51
N LEU A 211 5.69 -15.51 8.61
CA LEU A 211 4.90 -15.60 9.85
C LEU A 211 3.48 -15.06 9.64
N PHE A 212 3.34 -13.90 8.99
CA PHE A 212 2.05 -13.33 8.59
C PHE A 212 1.30 -14.26 7.63
N THR A 213 1.99 -14.84 6.63
CA THR A 213 1.41 -15.88 5.76
C THR A 213 0.90 -17.08 6.55
N GLN A 214 1.61 -17.49 7.61
CA GLN A 214 1.21 -18.61 8.45
C GLN A 214 -0.01 -18.27 9.33
N ARG A 215 -0.08 -17.07 9.95
CA ARG A 215 -1.27 -16.65 10.73
C ARG A 215 -2.50 -16.50 9.82
N ALA A 216 -2.35 -15.88 8.65
CA ALA A 216 -3.39 -15.79 7.63
C ALA A 216 -3.92 -17.18 7.19
N ARG A 217 -3.03 -18.16 7.02
CA ARG A 217 -3.42 -19.55 6.76
C ARG A 217 -4.15 -20.19 7.95
N LYS A 218 -3.64 -20.03 9.18
CA LYS A 218 -4.31 -20.55 10.39
C LYS A 218 -5.75 -20.06 10.50
N ILE A 219 -5.99 -18.76 10.25
CA ILE A 219 -7.32 -18.14 10.26
C ILE A 219 -8.27 -18.85 9.27
N LEU A 220 -7.83 -19.06 8.03
CA LEU A 220 -8.61 -19.80 7.01
C LEU A 220 -8.80 -21.29 7.36
N GLU A 221 -7.84 -21.88 8.08
CA GLU A 221 -7.87 -23.27 8.55
C GLU A 221 -8.77 -23.46 9.79
N SER A 222 -9.09 -22.38 10.54
CA SER A 222 -9.97 -22.41 11.72
C SER A 222 -11.41 -21.94 11.46
N HIS A 223 -11.67 -21.18 10.39
CA HIS A 223 -13.01 -20.67 10.04
C HIS A 223 -13.71 -21.61 9.04
N ASP A 224 -15.04 -21.76 9.13
CA ASP A 224 -15.83 -22.53 8.14
C ASP A 224 -16.40 -21.58 7.07
N PRO A 225 -16.02 -21.72 5.78
CA PRO A 225 -16.52 -20.84 4.71
C PRO A 225 -18.04 -20.94 4.45
N ARG A 226 -18.75 -21.88 5.08
CA ARG A 226 -20.20 -22.09 4.93
C ARG A 226 -21.03 -21.46 6.05
N ASP A 227 -20.41 -21.13 7.18
CA ASP A 227 -21.08 -20.47 8.30
C ASP A 227 -21.28 -18.98 8.00
N LYS A 228 -20.19 -18.22 8.06
CA LYS A 228 -20.15 -16.76 7.91
C LYS A 228 -19.18 -16.31 6.82
N PRO A 229 -19.42 -15.15 6.18
CA PRO A 229 -18.40 -14.49 5.38
C PRO A 229 -17.23 -14.03 6.25
N LEU A 230 -16.07 -13.80 5.62
CA LEU A 230 -14.82 -13.49 6.31
C LEU A 230 -14.11 -12.34 5.61
N PHE A 231 -13.62 -11.37 6.39
CA PHE A 231 -12.74 -10.30 5.92
C PHE A 231 -11.33 -10.53 6.48
N LEU A 232 -10.33 -10.60 5.59
CA LEU A 232 -8.93 -10.68 5.95
C LEU A 232 -8.17 -9.51 5.32
N LEU A 233 -7.67 -8.60 6.14
CA LEU A 233 -6.68 -7.60 5.74
C LEU A 233 -5.27 -8.15 6.00
N LEU A 234 -4.63 -8.67 4.96
CA LEU A 234 -3.24 -9.10 4.97
C LEU A 234 -2.35 -7.91 4.57
N SER A 235 -1.94 -7.15 5.59
CA SER A 235 -1.15 -5.91 5.49
C SER A 235 0.33 -6.21 5.64
N LEU A 236 0.97 -6.71 4.58
CA LEU A 236 2.37 -7.11 4.64
C LEU A 236 3.29 -5.89 4.79
N GLN A 237 4.23 -6.00 5.72
CA GLN A 237 5.37 -5.08 5.86
C GLN A 237 6.30 -5.15 4.63
N ALA A 238 6.36 -6.30 3.97
CA ALA A 238 7.04 -6.44 2.69
C ALA A 238 6.41 -5.47 1.67
N VAL A 239 7.18 -4.66 0.95
CA VAL A 239 8.64 -4.69 0.72
C VAL A 239 9.38 -3.46 1.28
N HIS A 240 8.85 -2.85 2.34
CA HIS A 240 9.47 -1.72 3.05
C HIS A 240 10.88 -2.05 3.59
N THR A 241 11.66 -1.01 3.90
CA THR A 241 12.91 -1.17 4.67
C THR A 241 12.67 -1.72 6.08
N PRO A 242 13.65 -2.43 6.69
CA PRO A 242 15.01 -2.71 6.19
C PRO A 242 15.11 -3.84 5.14
N LEU A 243 16.09 -3.76 4.24
CA LEU A 243 16.22 -4.71 3.12
C LEU A 243 16.83 -6.06 3.56
N GLN A 244 15.97 -6.98 4.01
CA GLN A 244 16.35 -8.22 4.69
C GLN A 244 15.71 -9.50 4.10
N PRO A 245 15.79 -9.77 2.77
CA PRO A 245 15.27 -11.02 2.21
C PRO A 245 16.00 -12.26 2.75
N PRO A 246 15.32 -13.42 2.89
CA PRO A 246 15.97 -14.70 3.12
C PRO A 246 16.92 -15.03 1.96
N LYS A 247 18.13 -15.52 2.30
CA LYS A 247 19.27 -15.63 1.36
C LYS A 247 18.95 -16.41 0.07
N SER A 248 18.09 -17.43 0.12
CA SER A 248 17.66 -18.23 -1.03
C SER A 248 17.00 -17.40 -2.13
N TYR A 249 16.19 -16.40 -1.76
CA TYR A 249 15.46 -15.53 -2.71
C TYR A 249 16.36 -14.53 -3.42
N ILE A 250 17.61 -14.32 -2.94
CA ILE A 250 18.59 -13.43 -3.59
C ILE A 250 19.23 -14.10 -4.82
N TYR A 251 19.34 -15.43 -4.83
CA TYR A 251 20.03 -16.16 -5.90
C TYR A 251 19.41 -16.00 -7.30
N PRO A 252 18.07 -16.08 -7.49
CA PRO A 252 17.44 -15.81 -8.79
C PRO A 252 17.75 -14.44 -9.40
N TYR A 253 18.19 -13.48 -8.58
CA TYR A 253 18.54 -12.12 -8.97
C TYR A 253 20.06 -11.87 -9.03
N HIS A 254 20.90 -12.92 -9.10
CA HIS A 254 22.36 -12.79 -9.06
C HIS A 254 22.96 -11.83 -10.12
N SER A 255 22.30 -11.69 -11.28
CA SER A 255 22.67 -10.79 -12.39
C SER A 255 22.36 -9.31 -12.13
N MET A 256 21.48 -9.01 -11.17
CA MET A 256 21.02 -7.67 -10.83
C MET A 256 22.10 -6.94 -10.03
N THR A 257 23.00 -6.23 -10.71
CA THR A 257 24.24 -5.66 -10.12
C THR A 257 23.97 -4.81 -8.87
N ASN A 258 22.96 -3.94 -8.90
CA ASN A 258 22.54 -3.13 -7.77
C ASN A 258 22.06 -3.98 -6.57
N VAL A 259 22.80 -3.92 -5.45
CA VAL A 259 22.55 -4.74 -4.25
C VAL A 259 21.23 -4.40 -3.55
N ALA A 260 20.85 -3.12 -3.49
CA ALA A 260 19.57 -2.72 -2.90
C ALA A 260 18.40 -3.22 -3.77
N ARG A 261 18.47 -2.98 -5.09
CA ARG A 261 17.48 -3.46 -6.06
C ARG A 261 17.35 -4.99 -6.05
N ARG A 262 18.47 -5.71 -5.95
CA ARG A 262 18.52 -7.18 -5.83
C ARG A 262 17.84 -7.69 -4.57
N LYS A 263 18.10 -7.06 -3.43
CA LYS A 263 17.46 -7.41 -2.16
C LYS A 263 15.96 -7.13 -2.21
N PHE A 264 15.56 -5.96 -2.72
CA PHE A 264 14.16 -5.58 -2.89
C PHE A 264 13.41 -6.57 -3.78
N ALA A 265 13.96 -6.93 -4.94
CA ALA A 265 13.37 -7.93 -5.85
C ALA A 265 13.22 -9.31 -5.19
N ALA A 266 14.19 -9.72 -4.37
CA ALA A 266 14.10 -10.94 -3.56
C ALA A 266 12.95 -10.88 -2.54
N MET A 267 12.73 -9.72 -1.89
CA MET A 267 11.59 -9.51 -0.98
C MET A 267 10.25 -9.55 -1.74
N VAL A 268 10.17 -8.96 -2.94
CA VAL A 268 8.97 -9.05 -3.80
C VAL A 268 8.63 -10.51 -4.13
N SER A 269 9.61 -11.38 -4.40
CA SER A 269 9.34 -12.81 -4.60
C SER A 269 8.89 -13.55 -3.33
N THR A 270 9.18 -13.05 -2.12
CA THR A 270 8.55 -13.58 -0.89
C THR A 270 7.08 -13.17 -0.77
N VAL A 271 6.68 -12.01 -1.34
CA VAL A 271 5.28 -11.60 -1.43
C VAL A 271 4.52 -12.46 -2.45
N ASP A 272 5.12 -12.76 -3.61
CA ASP A 272 4.52 -13.69 -4.57
C ASP A 272 4.24 -15.07 -3.94
N GLU A 273 5.21 -15.59 -3.18
CA GLU A 273 5.06 -16.82 -2.41
C GLU A 273 3.99 -16.71 -1.30
N ALA A 274 3.92 -15.60 -0.57
CA ALA A 274 2.87 -15.35 0.43
C ALA A 274 1.47 -15.45 -0.21
N VAL A 275 1.25 -14.75 -1.33
CA VAL A 275 -0.02 -14.77 -2.06
C VAL A 275 -0.28 -16.15 -2.68
N ARG A 276 0.74 -16.87 -3.15
CA ARG A 276 0.62 -18.27 -3.62
C ARG A 276 0.11 -19.19 -2.52
N ASN A 277 0.67 -19.06 -1.32
CA ASN A 277 0.35 -19.92 -0.19
C ASN A 277 -1.05 -19.61 0.39
N VAL A 278 -1.46 -18.34 0.42
CA VAL A 278 -2.84 -17.93 0.79
C VAL A 278 -3.85 -18.38 -0.28
N THR A 279 -3.60 -18.13 -1.55
CA THR A 279 -4.54 -18.52 -2.63
C THR A 279 -4.62 -20.04 -2.83
N TYR A 280 -3.57 -20.78 -2.50
CA TYR A 280 -3.64 -22.24 -2.38
C TYR A 280 -4.55 -22.68 -1.22
N ALA A 281 -4.42 -22.07 -0.02
CA ALA A 281 -5.28 -22.37 1.11
C ALA A 281 -6.76 -22.08 0.81
N LEU A 282 -7.07 -20.91 0.24
CA LEU A 282 -8.43 -20.54 -0.20
C LEU A 282 -9.03 -21.59 -1.18
N ARG A 283 -8.22 -22.16 -2.08
CA ARG A 283 -8.66 -23.23 -2.99
C ARG A 283 -8.86 -24.56 -2.28
N LYS A 284 -7.91 -24.97 -1.43
CA LYS A 284 -7.95 -26.25 -0.70
C LYS A 284 -9.11 -26.32 0.28
N LEU A 285 -9.44 -25.19 0.92
CA LEU A 285 -10.43 -25.09 2.00
C LEU A 285 -11.82 -24.63 1.51
N GLY A 286 -12.00 -24.42 0.19
CA GLY A 286 -13.31 -24.14 -0.42
C GLY A 286 -13.65 -22.66 -0.68
N TYR A 287 -13.13 -21.73 0.14
CA TYR A 287 -13.36 -20.28 0.06
C TYR A 287 -13.27 -19.69 -1.36
N TYR A 288 -12.31 -20.13 -2.17
CA TYR A 288 -11.88 -19.46 -3.39
C TYR A 288 -13.00 -19.22 -4.40
N LYS A 289 -14.01 -20.11 -4.48
CA LYS A 289 -15.18 -19.93 -5.37
C LYS A 289 -16.01 -18.68 -5.03
N ASN A 290 -16.07 -18.32 -3.75
CA ASN A 290 -16.85 -17.19 -3.21
C ASN A 290 -15.93 -16.13 -2.58
N SER A 291 -14.71 -15.93 -3.10
CA SER A 291 -13.76 -14.94 -2.60
C SER A 291 -13.54 -13.79 -3.57
N VAL A 292 -13.56 -12.55 -3.08
CA VAL A 292 -12.99 -11.38 -3.77
C VAL A 292 -11.59 -11.12 -3.20
N ILE A 293 -10.57 -11.25 -4.04
CA ILE A 293 -9.18 -11.04 -3.67
C ILE A 293 -8.72 -9.72 -4.29
N ILE A 294 -8.34 -8.75 -3.45
CA ILE A 294 -7.81 -7.45 -3.85
C ILE A 294 -6.32 -7.45 -3.54
N TYR A 295 -5.50 -6.95 -4.47
CA TYR A 295 -4.08 -6.69 -4.26
C TYR A 295 -3.80 -5.21 -4.53
N SER A 296 -3.10 -4.55 -3.61
CA SER A 296 -2.72 -3.12 -3.70
C SER A 296 -1.37 -2.89 -3.03
N THR A 297 -0.56 -1.98 -3.56
CA THR A 297 0.45 -1.28 -2.74
C THR A 297 -0.23 -0.22 -1.85
N ASP A 298 0.41 0.25 -0.78
CA ASP A 298 -0.03 1.41 -0.01
C ASP A 298 0.55 2.73 -0.56
N ASN A 299 1.75 2.75 -1.11
CA ASN A 299 2.31 3.91 -1.82
C ASN A 299 3.28 3.49 -2.93
N GLY A 300 3.62 4.42 -3.83
CA GLY A 300 4.71 4.22 -4.79
C GLY A 300 6.07 3.98 -4.11
N ALA A 301 7.01 3.37 -4.82
CA ALA A 301 8.29 2.93 -4.25
C ALA A 301 9.20 4.07 -3.80
N GLN A 302 10.16 3.71 -2.95
CA GLN A 302 11.37 4.48 -2.63
C GLN A 302 12.57 3.92 -3.43
N PRO A 303 13.04 4.59 -4.52
CA PRO A 303 14.13 4.06 -5.36
C PRO A 303 15.49 3.95 -4.64
N PHE A 304 15.72 4.82 -3.66
CA PHE A 304 16.94 4.82 -2.84
C PHE A 304 17.06 3.58 -1.93
N THR A 305 15.95 2.85 -1.75
CA THR A 305 15.90 1.57 -1.04
C THR A 305 15.56 0.41 -1.98
N GLY A 306 15.84 0.57 -3.28
CA GLY A 306 15.77 -0.52 -4.26
C GLY A 306 14.42 -0.75 -4.92
N GLY A 307 13.35 -0.01 -4.59
CA GLY A 307 12.11 -0.04 -5.35
C GLY A 307 12.20 0.70 -6.70
N SER A 308 11.15 0.69 -7.52
CA SER A 308 11.15 1.41 -8.80
C SER A 308 9.74 1.77 -9.29
N ASN A 309 9.57 3.03 -9.71
CA ASN A 309 8.32 3.54 -10.31
C ASN A 309 8.43 3.77 -11.82
N TRP A 310 9.57 3.42 -12.44
CA TRP A 310 9.84 3.72 -13.84
C TRP A 310 8.74 3.17 -14.78
N PRO A 311 8.22 3.93 -15.75
CA PRO A 311 8.67 5.25 -16.23
C PRO A 311 7.99 6.46 -15.57
N LEU A 312 7.21 6.27 -14.51
CA LEU A 312 6.53 7.34 -13.77
C LEU A 312 7.54 8.29 -13.10
N ARG A 313 7.08 9.49 -12.76
CA ARG A 313 7.86 10.55 -12.13
C ARG A 313 7.87 10.42 -10.60
N GLY A 314 9.00 10.65 -9.94
CA GLY A 314 9.05 10.71 -8.47
C GLY A 314 8.89 9.36 -7.76
N ARG A 315 8.45 9.43 -6.50
CA ARG A 315 8.61 8.35 -5.50
C ARG A 315 7.71 8.52 -4.26
N LYS A 316 7.80 7.57 -3.32
CA LYS A 316 7.31 7.69 -1.94
C LYS A 316 7.58 9.10 -1.37
N GLY A 317 6.56 9.71 -0.77
CA GLY A 317 6.62 11.07 -0.21
C GLY A 317 6.57 12.20 -1.24
N THR A 318 6.03 11.97 -2.45
CA THR A 318 5.88 13.01 -3.49
C THR A 318 4.55 12.88 -4.21
N TYR A 319 3.97 13.99 -4.69
CA TYR A 319 2.66 14.00 -5.36
C TYR A 319 2.70 13.68 -6.87
N TRP A 320 3.88 13.44 -7.41
CA TRP A 320 4.11 12.90 -8.75
C TRP A 320 3.53 11.49 -8.91
N GLU A 321 3.25 11.05 -10.15
CA GLU A 321 2.59 9.76 -10.45
C GLU A 321 3.30 8.57 -9.79
N GLY A 322 4.62 8.55 -9.72
CA GLY A 322 5.42 7.51 -9.06
C GLY A 322 5.39 7.54 -7.53
N GLY A 323 4.71 8.50 -6.91
CA GLY A 323 4.33 8.45 -5.49
C GLY A 323 2.90 7.94 -5.29
N VAL A 324 1.94 8.40 -6.11
CA VAL A 324 0.49 8.21 -5.88
C VAL A 324 -0.20 7.17 -6.76
N ARG A 325 0.38 6.73 -7.87
CA ARG A 325 -0.23 5.73 -8.78
C ARG A 325 0.16 4.32 -8.37
N GLY A 326 -0.76 3.59 -7.76
CA GLY A 326 -0.50 2.30 -7.14
C GLY A 326 -0.50 1.12 -8.10
N VAL A 327 0.30 0.09 -7.81
CA VAL A 327 0.10 -1.26 -8.38
C VAL A 327 -1.14 -1.87 -7.73
N ALA A 328 -2.15 -2.24 -8.53
CA ALA A 328 -3.31 -2.98 -8.03
C ALA A 328 -4.00 -3.88 -9.06
N PHE A 329 -4.63 -4.94 -8.56
CA PHE A 329 -5.54 -5.79 -9.33
C PHE A 329 -6.62 -6.41 -8.44
N VAL A 330 -7.73 -6.82 -9.06
CA VAL A 330 -8.78 -7.61 -8.41
C VAL A 330 -8.90 -8.98 -9.08
N HIS A 331 -8.95 -10.03 -8.28
CA HIS A 331 -9.14 -11.40 -8.72
C HIS A 331 -10.30 -12.05 -7.97
N SER A 332 -11.33 -12.46 -8.68
CA SER A 332 -12.44 -13.25 -8.13
C SER A 332 -13.11 -14.09 -9.21
N PRO A 333 -13.65 -15.28 -8.89
CA PRO A 333 -14.65 -15.95 -9.73
C PRO A 333 -15.94 -15.16 -9.95
N LEU A 334 -16.26 -14.20 -9.07
CA LEU A 334 -17.49 -13.40 -9.09
C LEU A 334 -17.43 -12.17 -10.03
N LEU A 335 -16.29 -11.94 -10.68
CA LEU A 335 -16.13 -10.88 -11.69
C LEU A 335 -16.89 -11.23 -12.97
N ARG A 336 -17.83 -10.38 -13.41
CA ARG A 336 -18.64 -10.61 -14.63
C ARG A 336 -17.82 -10.52 -15.92
N ARG A 337 -16.80 -9.67 -15.96
CA ARG A 337 -15.80 -9.53 -17.04
C ARG A 337 -14.40 -9.66 -16.47
N ARG A 338 -13.66 -10.66 -16.96
CA ARG A 338 -12.35 -11.12 -16.46
C ARG A 338 -11.30 -11.01 -17.56
N ARG A 339 -10.02 -11.19 -17.21
CA ARG A 339 -8.87 -11.12 -18.13
C ARG A 339 -8.76 -9.77 -18.85
N ARG A 340 -8.96 -8.67 -18.13
CA ARG A 340 -8.99 -7.31 -18.71
C ARG A 340 -8.11 -6.31 -17.96
N VAL A 341 -7.72 -5.26 -18.67
CA VAL A 341 -7.08 -4.06 -18.11
C VAL A 341 -8.15 -2.99 -17.92
N SER A 342 -8.21 -2.38 -16.73
CA SER A 342 -9.06 -1.23 -16.45
C SER A 342 -8.24 0.06 -16.44
N ARG A 343 -8.75 1.08 -17.13
CA ARG A 343 -8.25 2.46 -17.10
C ARG A 343 -9.27 3.45 -16.52
N ALA A 344 -10.38 2.95 -15.98
CA ALA A 344 -11.32 3.75 -15.20
C ALA A 344 -10.61 4.34 -13.97
N LEU A 345 -10.93 5.57 -13.59
CA LEU A 345 -10.29 6.27 -12.48
C LEU A 345 -10.78 5.71 -11.14
N LEU A 346 -9.88 5.12 -10.36
CA LEU A 346 -10.16 4.54 -9.03
C LEU A 346 -9.17 5.09 -7.99
N HIS A 347 -9.56 5.06 -6.72
CA HIS A 347 -8.78 5.53 -5.58
C HIS A 347 -8.94 4.61 -4.36
N ILE A 348 -7.98 4.61 -3.44
CA ILE A 348 -8.00 3.72 -2.26
C ILE A 348 -9.21 3.95 -1.33
N THR A 349 -9.81 5.14 -1.31
CA THR A 349 -11.05 5.40 -0.56
C THR A 349 -12.26 4.65 -1.12
N ASP A 350 -12.26 4.30 -2.42
CA ASP A 350 -13.38 3.61 -3.07
C ASP A 350 -13.62 2.21 -2.47
N TRP A 351 -12.59 1.59 -1.90
CA TRP A 351 -12.71 0.27 -1.28
C TRP A 351 -13.69 0.24 -0.10
N PHE A 352 -13.85 1.33 0.68
CA PHE A 352 -14.78 1.33 1.80
C PHE A 352 -16.23 1.07 1.36
N PRO A 353 -16.89 1.93 0.55
CA PRO A 353 -18.26 1.69 0.11
C PRO A 353 -18.37 0.48 -0.82
N THR A 354 -17.36 0.21 -1.67
CA THR A 354 -17.34 -0.98 -2.54
C THR A 354 -17.44 -2.28 -1.74
N LEU A 355 -16.67 -2.40 -0.65
CA LEU A 355 -16.63 -3.62 0.16
C LEU A 355 -17.82 -3.72 1.12
N VAL A 356 -18.32 -2.61 1.66
CA VAL A 356 -19.57 -2.59 2.45
C VAL A 356 -20.78 -2.96 1.58
N ASN A 357 -20.89 -2.44 0.36
CA ASN A 357 -21.95 -2.83 -0.59
C ASN A 357 -21.84 -4.30 -1.01
N LEU A 358 -20.63 -4.82 -1.25
CA LEU A 358 -20.41 -6.25 -1.52
C LEU A 358 -20.79 -7.14 -0.34
N ALA A 359 -20.59 -6.67 0.88
CA ALA A 359 -21.08 -7.31 2.10
C ALA A 359 -22.59 -7.18 2.30
N GLY A 360 -23.30 -6.39 1.47
CA GLY A 360 -24.72 -6.09 1.65
C GLY A 360 -25.02 -5.24 2.89
N GLY A 361 -24.02 -4.53 3.42
CA GLY A 361 -24.16 -3.55 4.49
C GLY A 361 -24.65 -2.20 3.97
N ASP A 362 -25.04 -1.32 4.89
CA ASP A 362 -25.64 -0.03 4.59
C ASP A 362 -24.61 1.12 4.72
N ILE A 363 -24.19 1.66 3.57
CA ILE A 363 -23.25 2.79 3.50
C ILE A 363 -23.87 4.13 3.95
N SER A 364 -25.19 4.28 4.05
CA SER A 364 -25.83 5.55 4.43
C SER A 364 -25.55 5.94 5.89
N GLN A 365 -25.20 4.95 6.71
CA GLN A 365 -24.77 5.11 8.10
C GLN A 365 -23.41 5.83 8.19
N SER A 366 -22.55 5.63 7.18
CA SER A 366 -21.22 6.25 7.07
C SER A 366 -21.28 7.57 6.30
N ARG A 367 -21.73 8.62 6.99
CA ARG A 367 -21.88 9.97 6.38
C ARG A 367 -20.54 10.59 6.00
N GLY A 368 -20.45 11.14 4.79
CA GLY A 368 -19.29 11.92 4.32
C GLY A 368 -18.07 11.09 3.90
N LEU A 369 -18.29 9.97 3.21
CA LEU A 369 -17.23 9.25 2.50
C LEU A 369 -16.78 10.03 1.26
N ASP A 370 -15.50 9.96 0.92
CA ASP A 370 -14.93 10.44 -0.34
C ASP A 370 -14.77 9.30 -1.37
N GLY A 371 -15.02 8.06 -0.97
CA GLY A 371 -15.05 6.88 -1.82
C GLY A 371 -16.38 6.68 -2.55
N PHE A 372 -16.35 5.98 -3.67
CA PHE A 372 -17.53 5.53 -4.41
C PHE A 372 -17.55 4.00 -4.52
N ASP A 373 -18.74 3.38 -4.68
CA ASP A 373 -18.81 1.98 -5.07
C ASP A 373 -18.36 1.81 -6.53
N VAL A 374 -17.22 1.13 -6.70
CA VAL A 374 -16.61 0.85 -8.00
C VAL A 374 -16.68 -0.64 -8.38
N TRP A 375 -17.44 -1.48 -7.66
CA TRP A 375 -17.63 -2.87 -8.06
C TRP A 375 -18.22 -3.01 -9.48
N PRO A 376 -19.22 -2.21 -9.93
CA PRO A 376 -19.71 -2.27 -11.31
C PRO A 376 -18.62 -1.88 -12.34
N THR A 377 -17.77 -0.90 -12.00
CA THR A 377 -16.64 -0.44 -12.82
C THR A 377 -15.56 -1.52 -12.96
N ILE A 378 -15.25 -2.23 -11.88
CA ILE A 378 -14.27 -3.33 -11.87
C ILE A 378 -14.86 -4.56 -12.58
N SER A 379 -15.97 -5.09 -12.05
CA SER A 379 -16.58 -6.36 -12.42
C SER A 379 -17.24 -6.36 -13.79
N GLU A 380 -17.91 -5.27 -14.18
CA GLU A 380 -18.64 -5.19 -15.44
C GLU A 380 -17.92 -4.35 -16.50
N GLY A 381 -16.94 -3.53 -16.10
CA GLY A 381 -16.33 -2.56 -17.02
C GLY A 381 -17.29 -1.43 -17.40
N LYS A 382 -18.20 -1.05 -16.50
CA LYS A 382 -18.91 0.24 -16.55
C LYS A 382 -17.92 1.39 -16.36
N GLU A 383 -18.36 2.61 -16.64
CA GLU A 383 -17.60 3.83 -16.34
C GLU A 383 -17.39 4.00 -14.83
N SER A 384 -16.46 4.87 -14.43
CA SER A 384 -16.26 5.16 -13.00
C SER A 384 -17.24 6.24 -12.54
N PRO A 385 -17.89 6.09 -11.37
CA PRO A 385 -18.55 7.22 -10.71
C PRO A 385 -17.54 8.32 -10.33
N ARG A 386 -16.28 7.94 -10.09
CA ARG A 386 -15.20 8.86 -9.73
C ARG A 386 -14.69 9.63 -10.94
N GLN A 387 -14.87 10.95 -10.91
CA GLN A 387 -14.35 11.90 -11.90
C GLN A 387 -13.14 12.73 -11.41
N GLU A 388 -12.89 12.77 -10.10
CA GLU A 388 -11.79 13.52 -9.49
C GLU A 388 -11.15 12.78 -8.31
N ILE A 389 -9.93 13.19 -7.96
CA ILE A 389 -9.17 12.74 -6.78
C ILE A 389 -8.45 13.95 -6.19
N LEU A 390 -8.83 14.36 -4.99
CA LEU A 390 -7.89 15.10 -4.15
C LEU A 390 -6.83 14.11 -3.67
N HIS A 391 -5.55 14.36 -3.96
CA HIS A 391 -4.49 13.58 -3.34
C HIS A 391 -4.34 14.05 -1.89
N ASN A 392 -3.87 15.29 -1.68
CA ASN A 392 -3.75 15.87 -0.34
C ASN A 392 -3.66 17.41 -0.38
N ILE A 393 -3.79 18.03 0.80
CA ILE A 393 -3.53 19.44 1.08
C ILE A 393 -2.74 19.51 2.40
N ASP A 394 -1.42 19.73 2.32
CA ASP A 394 -0.53 19.84 3.49
C ASP A 394 -0.06 21.29 3.69
N PRO A 395 -0.61 22.03 4.68
CA PRO A 395 -0.18 23.38 5.04
C PRO A 395 1.04 23.42 5.98
N LEU A 396 1.58 22.25 6.40
CA LEU A 396 2.75 22.14 7.27
C LEU A 396 4.02 21.73 6.52
N HIS A 397 3.92 21.19 5.31
CA HIS A 397 5.08 20.89 4.47
C HIS A 397 5.90 22.16 4.19
N LYS A 398 7.19 22.13 4.57
CA LYS A 398 8.14 23.20 4.33
C LYS A 398 9.20 22.74 3.33
N PRO A 399 9.61 23.57 2.36
CA PRO A 399 10.71 23.22 1.47
C PRO A 399 12.03 23.08 2.28
N PRO A 400 12.97 22.21 1.86
CA PRO A 400 14.17 21.87 2.66
C PRO A 400 15.11 23.02 3.05
N ASP A 401 14.96 24.19 2.45
CA ASP A 401 15.73 25.40 2.75
C ASP A 401 15.25 26.08 4.07
N GLN A 402 13.99 25.87 4.47
CA GLN A 402 13.42 26.45 5.68
C GLN A 402 13.63 25.60 6.95
N SER A 403 14.11 24.36 6.83
CA SER A 403 14.36 23.47 7.97
C SER A 403 15.70 23.71 8.69
N VAL A 404 16.58 24.57 8.17
CA VAL A 404 17.93 24.81 8.72
C VAL A 404 17.94 25.85 9.86
N LYS A 405 16.81 26.03 10.55
CA LYS A 405 16.66 26.90 11.74
C LYS A 405 15.83 26.23 12.83
N TRP A 406 16.40 25.17 13.40
CA TRP A 406 16.12 24.73 14.76
C TRP A 406 17.46 24.45 15.47
N ASP A 407 17.44 24.38 16.79
CA ASP A 407 18.60 24.16 17.67
C ASP A 407 19.75 25.19 17.55
N ASN A 408 19.46 26.38 18.06
CA ASN A 408 20.43 27.22 18.78
C ASN A 408 19.73 27.88 19.98
N LYS A 409 19.66 27.16 21.11
CA LYS A 409 19.41 27.78 22.42
C LYS A 409 20.76 28.23 22.99
N PRO A 410 20.86 29.42 23.60
CA PRO A 410 22.04 29.77 24.38
C PRO A 410 22.08 28.93 25.66
N GLU A 411 23.24 28.40 26.02
CA GLU A 411 23.46 27.82 27.35
C GLU A 411 23.61 28.94 28.40
N GLU A 412 23.09 28.70 29.61
CA GLU A 412 23.21 29.63 30.73
C GLU A 412 24.61 29.57 31.35
N ALA A 413 25.15 30.74 31.72
CA ALA A 413 26.54 30.87 32.16
C ALA A 413 26.76 30.35 33.59
N THR A 414 27.20 29.10 33.73
CA THR A 414 27.70 28.58 35.02
C THR A 414 29.14 29.03 35.28
N VAL A 415 29.28 30.06 36.14
CA VAL A 415 30.57 30.57 36.59
C VAL A 415 31.39 29.48 37.30
N ARG A 416 32.63 29.24 36.84
CA ARG A 416 33.67 28.54 37.62
C ARG A 416 34.97 29.32 37.63
N ARG A 417 35.65 29.27 38.79
CA ARG A 417 36.74 30.16 39.19
C ARG A 417 38.03 29.96 38.37
N THR A 418 38.76 31.06 38.21
CA THR A 418 40.16 31.12 37.77
C THR A 418 41.11 30.41 38.74
N LYS A 419 42.14 29.75 38.19
CA LYS A 419 43.51 29.67 38.75
C LYS A 419 44.51 29.47 37.61
N ASP A 420 45.64 30.15 37.71
CA ASP A 420 46.64 30.30 36.63
C ASP A 420 47.74 29.21 36.65
N ALA A 421 48.31 28.91 35.48
CA ALA A 421 49.57 28.18 35.34
C ALA A 421 50.29 28.47 34.00
N ALA A 422 51.36 29.27 34.09
CA ALA A 422 52.40 29.64 33.12
C ALA A 422 52.54 28.92 31.74
N PHE A 423 52.59 29.75 30.69
CA PHE A 423 53.57 29.78 29.58
C PHE A 423 54.34 28.51 29.15
N LYS A 424 54.26 28.18 27.85
CA LYS A 424 55.38 28.42 26.89
C LYS A 424 54.97 28.25 25.42
N THR A 425 55.54 29.09 24.55
CA THR A 425 55.27 29.11 23.09
C THR A 425 56.50 28.65 22.32
N GLN A 426 56.37 27.79 21.30
CA GLN A 426 57.36 27.72 20.20
C GLN A 426 56.82 27.11 18.89
N LYS A 427 57.48 27.44 17.77
CA LYS A 427 57.07 27.15 16.39
C LYS A 427 57.80 25.92 15.82
N LYS A 428 57.19 25.16 14.89
CA LYS A 428 57.83 24.79 13.60
C LYS A 428 56.94 24.04 12.56
N LYS A 429 56.89 24.65 11.37
CA LYS A 429 56.84 24.12 9.98
C LYS A 429 56.17 22.76 9.64
N LYS A 430 55.29 22.81 8.61
CA LYS A 430 54.89 21.67 7.75
C LYS A 430 56.09 21.03 7.04
N LYS A 431 55.98 19.73 6.69
CA LYS A 431 56.62 19.12 5.51
C LYS A 431 55.67 18.08 4.89
N ILE A 432 55.85 17.81 3.59
CA ILE A 432 55.01 16.93 2.77
C ILE A 432 55.85 15.71 2.35
N LEU A 433 55.23 14.53 2.20
CA LEU A 433 55.80 13.45 1.39
C LEU A 433 54.74 12.76 0.53
N LYS A 434 55.16 12.23 -0.63
CA LYS A 434 54.32 11.66 -1.70
C LYS A 434 54.19 10.13 -1.54
N GLN A 435 53.16 9.53 -2.14
CA GLN A 435 53.02 8.07 -2.33
C GLN A 435 52.88 7.73 -3.82
N GLN A 436 53.43 6.57 -4.25
CA GLN A 436 53.15 5.73 -5.45
C GLN A 436 54.37 4.77 -5.67
N PRO A 437 54.31 3.66 -6.45
CA PRO A 437 53.25 2.64 -6.57
C PRO A 437 53.74 1.16 -6.88
N LYS A 438 52.81 0.20 -7.14
CA LYS A 438 52.97 -1.11 -7.87
C LYS A 438 53.68 -2.28 -7.10
N GLN A 439 53.54 -3.60 -7.41
CA GLN A 439 52.55 -4.43 -8.18
C GLN A 439 52.64 -5.97 -7.89
N LYS A 440 51.50 -6.70 -8.06
CA LYS A 440 51.32 -8.09 -8.62
C LYS A 440 51.70 -9.40 -7.86
N SER A 441 51.06 -10.49 -8.35
CA SER A 441 51.25 -11.96 -8.13
C SER A 441 50.84 -12.53 -6.75
N ALA A 442 50.02 -13.58 -6.53
CA ALA A 442 49.41 -14.71 -7.29
C ALA A 442 50.14 -16.08 -7.22
N PHE A 443 49.52 -17.09 -6.54
CA PHE A 443 49.64 -18.55 -6.78
C PHE A 443 48.51 -19.34 -6.05
N LYS A 444 48.42 -20.69 -6.18
CA LYS A 444 47.22 -21.49 -5.79
C LYS A 444 47.50 -23.00 -5.51
N LEU A 445 46.79 -23.59 -4.51
CA LEU A 445 46.71 -25.05 -4.15
C LEU A 445 48.02 -25.66 -3.54
N LYS A 446 48.04 -26.75 -2.72
CA LYS A 446 47.13 -27.91 -2.54
C LYS A 446 47.39 -28.64 -1.18
N THR A 447 46.34 -29.10 -0.45
CA THR A 447 46.32 -30.24 0.57
C THR A 447 47.28 -30.19 1.81
N THR A 448 47.11 -30.88 2.97
CA THR A 448 46.55 -32.21 3.35
C THR A 448 45.98 -32.31 4.81
N LYS A 449 45.28 -33.42 5.10
CA LYS A 449 45.05 -34.21 6.36
C LYS A 449 45.03 -33.61 7.81
N LYS A 450 44.07 -34.14 8.59
CA LYS A 450 43.98 -34.25 10.09
C LYS A 450 44.94 -35.32 10.67
N PRO A 451 45.02 -35.56 12.01
CA PRO A 451 44.92 -34.65 13.20
C PRO A 451 46.08 -34.88 14.22
N LEU A 452 46.07 -34.20 15.38
CA LEU A 452 46.77 -34.62 16.61
C LEU A 452 46.06 -34.10 17.87
N VAL A 453 46.36 -34.69 19.04
CA VAL A 453 45.69 -34.48 20.35
C VAL A 453 46.74 -34.30 21.44
N PHE A 454 46.53 -33.43 22.43
CA PHE A 454 47.01 -33.57 23.82
C PHE A 454 46.20 -32.68 24.80
N SER A 455 46.57 -32.63 26.09
CA SER A 455 45.65 -32.62 27.23
C SER A 455 45.59 -31.35 28.13
N HIS A 456 44.71 -31.40 29.15
CA HIS A 456 44.45 -30.39 30.19
C HIS A 456 45.68 -29.97 31.05
N PRO A 457 45.57 -28.86 31.81
CA PRO A 457 45.22 -28.99 33.24
C PRO A 457 44.01 -28.14 33.69
N ALA A 458 43.69 -28.12 34.99
CA ALA A 458 42.45 -27.57 35.57
C ALA A 458 42.64 -26.82 36.92
N SER A 459 41.61 -26.11 37.38
CA SER A 459 41.52 -25.52 38.74
C SER A 459 40.07 -25.59 39.29
N LYS A 460 39.85 -25.36 40.61
CA LYS A 460 38.63 -25.76 41.36
C LYS A 460 37.89 -24.61 42.10
N PRO A 461 36.61 -24.80 42.51
CA PRO A 461 35.70 -23.73 42.98
C PRO A 461 35.30 -23.79 44.49
N LYS A 462 34.56 -22.76 44.96
CA LYS A 462 33.80 -22.65 46.24
C LYS A 462 32.71 -21.54 46.11
N PRO A 463 31.68 -21.41 46.98
CA PRO A 463 30.93 -22.40 47.78
C PRO A 463 29.37 -22.27 47.60
N LYS A 464 28.53 -22.68 48.59
CA LYS A 464 27.06 -22.94 48.48
C LYS A 464 26.19 -22.18 49.50
N ALA A 465 24.89 -21.95 49.20
CA ALA A 465 23.69 -21.99 50.11
C ALA A 465 22.43 -21.36 49.42
N LYS A 466 21.15 -21.54 49.81
CA LYS A 466 20.32 -22.56 50.53
C LYS A 466 18.82 -22.13 50.43
N SER A 467 17.85 -23.03 50.21
CA SER A 467 16.42 -22.89 50.63
C SER A 467 15.60 -24.18 50.37
N ARG A 468 14.29 -24.23 50.76
CA ARG A 468 13.46 -25.45 50.93
C ARG A 468 12.20 -25.52 50.01
N PRO A 469 11.54 -26.70 49.87
CA PRO A 469 10.44 -26.95 48.92
C PRO A 469 9.06 -27.25 49.57
N LEU A 470 8.00 -27.36 48.74
CA LEU A 470 6.78 -28.21 48.84
C LEU A 470 5.80 -27.82 47.70
N PRO A 471 4.74 -28.59 47.34
CA PRO A 471 4.44 -30.00 47.63
C PRO A 471 4.35 -30.86 46.34
N SER A 472 3.87 -32.11 46.44
CA SER A 472 3.67 -33.03 45.30
C SER A 472 2.32 -33.75 45.34
N LEU A 473 1.86 -34.25 44.18
CA LEU A 473 0.78 -35.24 44.08
C LEU A 473 1.13 -36.32 43.04
N LYS A 474 0.43 -37.45 43.08
CA LYS A 474 0.91 -38.78 42.65
C LYS A 474 0.26 -39.25 41.34
N HIS A 475 0.88 -40.21 40.64
CA HIS A 475 0.24 -41.49 40.27
C HIS A 475 1.27 -42.57 39.81
N LYS A 476 0.80 -43.75 39.38
CA LYS A 476 1.51 -45.06 39.43
C LYS A 476 2.29 -45.47 38.14
N PRO A 477 3.23 -46.43 38.22
CA PRO A 477 4.12 -46.84 37.11
C PRO A 477 3.64 -48.05 36.26
N LEU A 478 4.37 -48.33 35.17
CA LEU A 478 4.25 -49.52 34.30
C LEU A 478 5.64 -50.21 34.11
N PRO A 479 5.69 -51.52 33.75
CA PRO A 479 6.87 -52.38 33.92
C PRO A 479 7.86 -52.46 32.72
N LYS A 480 8.90 -53.29 32.86
CA LYS A 480 10.15 -53.27 32.07
C LYS A 480 10.21 -54.21 30.85
N SER A 481 11.02 -53.77 29.89
CA SER A 481 11.50 -54.37 28.62
C SER A 481 12.04 -55.82 28.61
N LYS A 482 12.04 -56.43 27.41
CA LYS A 482 13.07 -57.38 26.90
C LYS A 482 13.50 -57.04 25.44
N PRO A 483 14.63 -57.55 24.90
CA PRO A 483 15.41 -56.85 23.85
C PRO A 483 15.38 -57.44 22.42
N LYS A 484 15.99 -56.71 21.46
CA LYS A 484 16.17 -57.07 20.03
C LYS A 484 17.50 -57.80 19.74
N PRO A 485 17.58 -58.65 18.69
CA PRO A 485 18.83 -59.07 18.06
C PRO A 485 19.35 -58.07 16.98
N LYS A 486 20.58 -58.29 16.48
CA LYS A 486 21.27 -57.48 15.45
C LYS A 486 21.38 -58.24 14.09
N PRO A 487 21.50 -57.56 12.94
CA PRO A 487 21.76 -58.20 11.64
C PRO A 487 23.23 -58.61 11.46
N ARG A 488 23.48 -59.56 10.54
CA ARG A 488 24.80 -59.95 10.02
C ARG A 488 24.99 -59.50 8.56
N THR A 489 26.25 -59.37 8.14
CA THR A 489 26.68 -59.00 6.78
C THR A 489 27.31 -60.19 6.04
N LYS A 490 27.30 -60.16 4.68
CA LYS A 490 28.37 -60.66 3.79
C LYS A 490 28.13 -60.23 2.32
N THR A 491 29.00 -60.66 1.39
CA THR A 491 29.41 -59.90 0.19
C THR A 491 29.36 -60.67 -1.13
N CYS A 492 29.16 -59.92 -2.23
CA CYS A 492 29.60 -60.10 -3.63
C CYS A 492 29.77 -61.51 -4.26
N SER A 493 29.17 -61.68 -5.45
CA SER A 493 29.75 -62.43 -6.58
C SER A 493 29.32 -61.80 -7.92
N ARG A 494 29.80 -62.32 -9.06
CA ARG A 494 29.83 -61.69 -10.40
C ARG A 494 29.72 -62.76 -11.49
N HIS A 495 28.92 -62.57 -12.55
CA HIS A 495 29.30 -62.74 -13.99
C HIS A 495 28.10 -62.80 -14.99
N GLN A 496 28.40 -62.35 -16.23
CA GLN A 496 27.84 -62.75 -17.53
C GLN A 496 26.37 -62.42 -17.92
N ALA A 497 26.14 -62.46 -19.24
CA ALA A 497 24.90 -62.28 -20.00
C ALA A 497 24.89 -63.33 -21.15
N PRO A 498 23.76 -63.60 -21.84
CA PRO A 498 23.41 -62.78 -23.02
C PRO A 498 21.90 -62.62 -23.36
N ILE A 499 21.67 -61.84 -24.43
CA ILE A 499 20.50 -61.67 -25.33
C ILE A 499 20.23 -62.99 -26.12
N PRO A 500 19.04 -63.37 -26.71
CA PRO A 500 18.06 -62.54 -27.48
C PRO A 500 16.53 -62.88 -27.44
N TYR A 501 15.79 -62.14 -28.29
CA TYR A 501 14.59 -62.51 -29.11
C TYR A 501 13.14 -62.17 -28.68
N ARG A 502 12.36 -61.94 -29.76
CA ARG A 502 10.92 -61.62 -29.94
C ARG A 502 10.39 -62.67 -30.97
N PRO A 503 9.07 -62.90 -31.21
CA PRO A 503 8.33 -62.00 -32.11
C PRO A 503 6.79 -61.93 -31.85
N GLN A 504 6.02 -61.61 -32.91
CA GLN A 504 4.62 -61.15 -32.99
C GLN A 504 3.57 -62.28 -33.18
N VAL A 505 2.27 -61.92 -33.17
CA VAL A 505 1.09 -62.42 -33.95
C VAL A 505 -0.19 -61.87 -33.28
N LYS A 506 -1.29 -61.40 -33.91
CA LYS A 506 -1.70 -61.11 -35.31
C LYS A 506 -2.74 -59.95 -35.35
N SER A 507 -3.30 -59.64 -36.53
CA SER A 507 -4.58 -58.93 -36.77
C SER A 507 -5.44 -59.77 -37.76
N PRO A 508 -6.65 -59.37 -38.27
CA PRO A 508 -6.96 -58.14 -39.06
C PRO A 508 -8.09 -57.31 -38.38
N PHE A 509 -8.94 -56.43 -38.94
CA PHE A 509 -9.34 -55.95 -40.31
C PHE A 509 -9.61 -54.42 -40.28
N GLY A 510 -9.78 -53.67 -41.39
CA GLY A 510 -9.60 -54.09 -42.79
C GLY A 510 -9.97 -53.11 -43.94
N GLY A 511 -10.72 -52.01 -43.76
CA GLY A 511 -11.08 -51.12 -44.89
C GLY A 511 -11.81 -49.82 -44.50
N ALA A 512 -11.67 -48.70 -45.23
CA ALA A 512 -10.81 -48.34 -46.39
C ALA A 512 -10.71 -46.77 -46.46
N ALA A 513 -10.09 -46.05 -47.41
CA ALA A 513 -9.42 -46.35 -48.70
C ALA A 513 -8.39 -45.23 -49.08
N SER A 514 -7.88 -45.28 -50.32
CA SER A 514 -7.47 -44.19 -51.27
C SER A 514 -7.28 -42.72 -50.76
N LEU A 515 -6.26 -41.91 -51.12
CA LEU A 515 -4.96 -41.95 -51.85
C LEU A 515 -4.28 -40.56 -51.57
N ALA A 516 -3.01 -40.19 -51.84
CA ALA A 516 -1.78 -40.80 -52.40
C ALA A 516 -0.54 -40.18 -51.64
N ALA A 517 0.69 -40.72 -51.66
CA ALA A 517 1.80 -40.56 -52.63
C ALA A 517 2.26 -39.11 -52.92
N THR A 518 3.55 -38.71 -52.88
CA THR A 518 4.85 -39.39 -52.56
C THR A 518 5.92 -38.29 -52.29
N SER A 519 6.74 -38.32 -51.22
CA SER A 519 8.11 -38.92 -51.08
C SER A 519 9.23 -38.22 -51.89
N SER A 520 10.53 -38.20 -51.55
CA SER A 520 11.35 -38.41 -50.31
C SER A 520 12.83 -37.98 -50.64
N THR A 521 13.96 -38.22 -49.95
CA THR A 521 14.39 -39.10 -48.82
C THR A 521 15.78 -38.67 -48.26
N ARG A 522 16.02 -38.76 -46.92
CA ARG A 522 17.35 -39.02 -46.26
C ARG A 522 18.53 -37.99 -46.46
N SER A 523 19.66 -38.00 -45.72
CA SER A 523 19.97 -38.46 -44.32
C SER A 523 21.37 -38.03 -43.79
N GLN A 524 21.42 -37.61 -42.50
CA GLN A 524 22.50 -37.85 -41.50
C GLN A 524 23.92 -37.19 -41.66
N PRO A 525 24.76 -37.14 -40.59
CA PRO A 525 25.99 -36.32 -40.44
C PRO A 525 27.27 -37.21 -40.34
N PRO A 526 28.40 -36.87 -39.65
CA PRO A 526 28.91 -35.62 -39.04
C PRO A 526 30.42 -35.31 -39.32
N SER A 527 30.93 -34.18 -38.77
CA SER A 527 32.32 -34.09 -38.22
C SER A 527 32.58 -32.73 -37.53
N CYS A 528 33.66 -32.66 -36.75
CA CYS A 528 34.15 -31.45 -36.05
C CYS A 528 35.42 -30.91 -36.72
N PHE A 529 35.71 -29.61 -36.60
CA PHE A 529 37.04 -29.15 -36.16
C PHE A 529 37.03 -27.70 -35.63
N ARG A 530 38.09 -27.32 -34.90
CA ARG A 530 38.31 -25.97 -34.34
C ARG A 530 39.05 -25.06 -35.32
N SER A 531 38.70 -23.77 -35.36
CA SER A 531 39.71 -22.70 -35.28
C SER A 531 39.13 -21.35 -34.83
N LYS A 532 40.03 -20.50 -34.29
CA LYS A 532 39.90 -19.09 -33.91
C LYS A 532 41.34 -18.51 -33.98
N PRO A 533 41.55 -17.19 -33.96
CA PRO A 533 40.83 -16.10 -34.63
C PRO A 533 41.84 -15.18 -35.38
N ARG A 534 41.40 -14.03 -35.93
CA ARG A 534 42.26 -12.82 -35.99
C ARG A 534 41.46 -11.53 -36.19
N GLN A 535 42.08 -10.40 -35.83
CA GLN A 535 41.55 -9.04 -35.95
C GLN A 535 42.52 -8.16 -36.77
N ALA A 536 41.97 -7.33 -37.67
CA ALA A 536 42.47 -6.02 -38.09
C ALA A 536 41.26 -5.31 -38.76
N VAL A 537 40.83 -4.08 -38.50
CA VAL A 537 41.48 -2.81 -38.07
C VAL A 537 42.28 -2.12 -39.17
N LEU A 538 41.62 -1.20 -39.88
CA LEU A 538 42.09 0.06 -40.51
C LEU A 538 40.85 0.67 -41.26
N LYS A 539 40.67 1.97 -41.50
CA LYS A 539 41.20 3.22 -40.91
C LYS A 539 40.17 4.35 -41.15
N LYS A 540 40.38 5.55 -40.58
CA LYS A 540 39.51 6.74 -40.78
C LYS A 540 39.87 7.52 -42.05
N GLN A 541 38.91 8.25 -42.62
CA GLN A 541 39.11 9.63 -43.13
C GLN A 541 37.79 10.43 -43.16
N SER A 542 37.83 11.73 -43.46
CA SER A 542 36.81 12.69 -43.02
C SER A 542 36.77 14.02 -43.78
N ALA A 543 35.59 14.45 -44.24
CA ALA A 543 35.22 15.83 -44.65
C ALA A 543 33.67 15.92 -44.85
N SER A 544 33.10 17.08 -45.17
CA SER A 544 32.65 18.14 -44.24
C SER A 544 31.75 19.16 -44.95
N ARG A 545 30.81 19.82 -44.23
CA ARG A 545 30.00 21.01 -44.63
C ARG A 545 29.02 20.87 -45.81
N SER A 546 27.74 21.13 -45.56
CA SER A 546 26.96 22.26 -46.13
C SER A 546 25.51 22.27 -45.56
N GLY A 547 24.75 23.35 -45.80
CA GLY A 547 23.44 23.62 -45.17
C GLY A 547 22.21 23.34 -46.05
N PRO A 548 20.99 23.58 -45.54
CA PRO A 548 19.73 23.17 -46.17
C PRO A 548 19.08 24.22 -47.10
N PRO A 549 18.31 23.80 -48.14
CA PRO A 549 17.43 24.67 -48.92
C PRO A 549 15.99 24.77 -48.33
N PRO A 550 15.15 25.74 -48.78
CA PRO A 550 14.00 26.23 -48.01
C PRO A 550 12.61 25.79 -48.52
N ALA A 551 11.57 26.18 -47.76
CA ALA A 551 10.16 26.01 -48.12
C ALA A 551 9.66 26.98 -49.22
N LYS A 552 8.57 26.61 -49.90
CA LYS A 552 7.73 27.48 -50.76
C LYS A 552 6.24 27.28 -50.44
N SER A 553 5.40 28.21 -50.90
CA SER A 553 4.03 28.41 -50.40
C SER A 553 2.95 28.41 -51.50
N ARG A 554 1.68 28.12 -51.09
CA ARG A 554 0.42 28.16 -51.89
C ARG A 554 0.39 27.15 -53.06
N THR A 555 -0.75 26.57 -53.45
CA THR A 555 -2.05 27.17 -53.82
C THR A 555 -3.24 26.22 -53.59
N GLN A 556 -4.48 26.73 -53.59
CA GLN A 556 -5.72 25.93 -53.46
C GLN A 556 -6.21 25.35 -54.79
N ILE A 557 -6.76 24.12 -54.79
CA ILE A 557 -7.80 23.65 -55.73
C ILE A 557 -8.82 22.77 -54.95
N LYS A 558 -10.11 22.81 -55.34
CA LYS A 558 -11.23 22.02 -54.77
C LYS A 558 -11.28 20.61 -55.43
N VAL A 559 -11.98 19.56 -54.99
CA VAL A 559 -13.45 19.37 -55.03
C VAL A 559 -13.83 18.02 -54.38
N HIS A 560 -14.89 18.03 -53.56
CA HIS A 560 -15.81 16.95 -53.12
C HIS A 560 -15.31 15.58 -52.58
N GLY A 561 -15.88 15.21 -51.42
CA GLY A 561 -16.06 13.83 -50.94
C GLY A 561 -17.11 13.81 -49.81
N LYS A 562 -18.23 13.10 -50.00
CA LYS A 562 -19.39 13.14 -49.07
C LYS A 562 -19.28 12.08 -47.96
N SER A 563 -19.49 12.46 -46.69
CA SER A 563 -20.33 11.68 -45.76
C SER A 563 -20.83 12.53 -44.60
N LYS A 564 -21.83 12.04 -43.85
CA LYS A 564 -22.60 12.79 -42.85
C LYS A 564 -22.35 12.28 -41.43
N SER A 565 -22.42 13.18 -40.45
CA SER A 565 -22.95 12.84 -39.13
C SER A 565 -23.73 14.05 -38.56
N ARG A 566 -24.96 13.83 -38.11
CA ARG A 566 -25.82 14.86 -37.49
C ARG A 566 -25.59 14.85 -35.97
N ARG A 567 -25.45 16.04 -35.38
CA ARG A 567 -26.00 16.32 -34.05
C ARG A 567 -26.91 17.54 -34.15
N THR A 568 -28.08 17.46 -33.53
CA THR A 568 -29.15 18.46 -33.55
C THR A 568 -28.95 19.49 -32.46
N LEU A 569 -29.24 20.77 -32.74
CA LEU A 569 -29.08 21.87 -31.79
C LEU A 569 -30.07 23.01 -32.13
N SER A 570 -31.13 23.12 -31.32
CA SER A 570 -32.24 24.10 -31.39
C SER A 570 -33.19 23.78 -30.21
N HIS A 571 -33.84 24.69 -29.48
CA HIS A 571 -33.97 26.16 -29.48
C HIS A 571 -33.64 26.68 -28.06
N TYR A 572 -33.42 27.97 -27.76
CA TYR A 572 -34.34 29.13 -27.90
C TYR A 572 -33.61 30.45 -28.18
N GLN A 573 -34.38 31.48 -28.57
CA GLN A 573 -33.91 32.80 -28.98
C GLN A 573 -34.29 33.90 -27.97
N ASN A 574 -33.49 34.98 -28.00
CA ASN A 574 -33.78 36.39 -27.70
C ASN A 574 -34.87 36.77 -26.68
N MET A 575 -34.48 37.57 -25.68
CA MET A 575 -35.19 38.82 -25.35
C MET A 575 -34.19 39.98 -25.12
N SER A 576 -34.72 41.18 -25.30
CA SER A 576 -34.09 42.52 -25.43
C SER A 576 -33.13 42.98 -24.33
N GLN A 577 -32.22 43.90 -24.68
CA GLN A 577 -31.63 44.87 -23.73
C GLN A 577 -32.54 46.12 -23.59
N PRO A 578 -32.34 46.94 -22.54
CA PRO A 578 -31.62 48.21 -22.80
C PRO A 578 -30.69 48.69 -21.65
N GLY A 579 -29.77 49.60 -21.96
CA GLY A 579 -29.18 50.56 -21.00
C GLY A 579 -27.75 50.29 -20.53
N MET A 580 -26.84 51.21 -20.85
CA MET A 580 -25.49 51.34 -20.29
C MET A 580 -25.21 52.81 -19.94
N PRO A 581 -24.75 53.12 -18.73
CA PRO A 581 -23.85 54.24 -18.47
C PRO A 581 -22.41 53.74 -18.21
N PRO A 582 -21.37 54.45 -18.65
CA PRO A 582 -19.99 53.97 -18.58
C PRO A 582 -19.26 54.38 -17.28
N THR A 583 -18.35 53.54 -16.80
CA THR A 583 -17.04 54.01 -16.27
C THR A 583 -16.03 52.85 -16.23
N GLN A 584 -14.76 53.15 -16.52
CA GLN A 584 -13.69 52.18 -16.44
C GLN A 584 -13.17 52.08 -15.00
N SER A 585 -13.49 50.99 -14.29
CA SER A 585 -12.69 50.55 -13.15
C SER A 585 -11.66 49.54 -13.64
N HIS A 586 -10.37 49.81 -13.48
CA HIS A 586 -9.35 48.77 -13.62
C HIS A 586 -9.70 47.60 -12.70
N PRO A 587 -9.62 46.33 -13.16
CA PRO A 587 -9.82 45.20 -12.28
C PRO A 587 -8.70 45.20 -11.24
N THR A 588 -9.05 45.55 -10.00
CA THR A 588 -8.22 45.23 -8.83
C THR A 588 -7.83 43.76 -8.90
N PRO A 589 -6.54 43.39 -8.69
CA PRO A 589 -6.14 42.00 -8.70
C PRO A 589 -7.04 41.19 -7.76
N GLN A 590 -7.81 40.26 -8.31
CA GLN A 590 -8.62 39.36 -7.49
C GLN A 590 -7.67 38.61 -6.56
N GLU A 591 -7.94 38.62 -5.26
CA GLU A 591 -7.12 37.87 -4.31
C GLU A 591 -7.04 36.41 -4.77
N PRO A 592 -5.83 35.80 -4.76
CA PRO A 592 -5.65 34.47 -5.32
C PRO A 592 -6.53 33.48 -4.54
N VAL A 593 -7.48 32.87 -5.26
CA VAL A 593 -8.48 31.91 -4.73
C VAL A 593 -7.82 30.74 -3.98
N TRP A 594 -6.54 30.49 -4.24
CA TRP A 594 -5.70 29.51 -3.59
C TRP A 594 -4.32 30.07 -3.23
N ASP A 595 -3.81 29.76 -2.04
CA ASP A 595 -2.40 29.97 -1.70
C ASP A 595 -1.55 28.90 -2.38
N THR A 596 -0.96 29.26 -3.52
CA THR A 596 -0.14 28.36 -4.34
C THR A 596 1.18 27.95 -3.69
N SER A 597 1.57 28.52 -2.54
CA SER A 597 2.72 28.04 -1.77
C SER A 597 2.42 26.76 -0.97
N VAL A 598 1.15 26.51 -0.65
CA VAL A 598 0.69 25.29 0.06
C VAL A 598 0.94 24.05 -0.80
N GLN A 599 1.50 23.01 -0.19
CA GLN A 599 1.71 21.74 -0.86
C GLN A 599 0.37 21.03 -1.07
N ALA A 600 -0.13 21.00 -2.30
CA ALA A 600 -1.38 20.31 -2.62
C ALA A 600 -1.33 19.63 -3.98
N ALA A 601 -2.19 18.63 -4.17
CA ALA A 601 -2.35 17.97 -5.44
C ALA A 601 -3.80 17.49 -5.66
N LEU A 602 -4.32 17.76 -6.86
CA LEU A 602 -5.69 17.46 -7.28
C LEU A 602 -5.68 16.94 -8.72
N ARG A 603 -6.42 15.88 -8.99
CA ARG A 603 -6.75 15.42 -10.34
C ARG A 603 -8.26 15.58 -10.60
N VAL A 604 -8.63 16.11 -11.76
CA VAL A 604 -10.02 16.16 -12.27
C VAL A 604 -10.00 15.70 -13.73
N GLY A 605 -10.65 14.58 -14.02
CA GLY A 605 -10.64 13.95 -15.34
C GLY A 605 -9.23 13.63 -15.85
N ASP A 606 -8.86 14.25 -16.96
CA ASP A 606 -7.52 14.15 -17.56
C ASP A 606 -6.46 15.01 -16.85
N TRP A 607 -6.87 16.07 -16.13
CA TRP A 607 -5.96 17.10 -15.66
C TRP A 607 -5.52 16.89 -14.22
N LYS A 608 -4.23 17.12 -13.94
CA LYS A 608 -3.64 17.08 -12.60
C LYS A 608 -2.89 18.37 -12.31
N LEU A 609 -3.30 19.05 -11.24
CA LEU A 609 -2.67 20.25 -10.69
C LEU A 609 -1.83 19.88 -9.46
N LEU A 610 -0.63 20.45 -9.37
CA LEU A 610 0.24 20.44 -8.19
C LEU A 610 0.53 21.88 -7.77
N THR A 611 0.49 22.18 -6.47
CA THR A 611 0.93 23.46 -5.90
C THR A 611 2.01 23.27 -4.81
N GLY A 612 2.73 24.34 -4.49
CA GLY A 612 3.78 24.35 -3.47
C GLY A 612 5.06 23.63 -3.92
N ASP A 613 5.58 22.75 -3.07
CA ASP A 613 6.68 21.82 -3.37
C ASP A 613 6.14 20.38 -3.46
N PRO A 614 5.80 19.85 -4.65
CA PRO A 614 5.27 18.49 -4.80
C PRO A 614 6.26 17.36 -4.45
N GLY A 615 7.46 17.70 -3.97
CA GLY A 615 8.53 16.79 -3.65
C GLY A 615 9.42 16.47 -4.86
N HIS A 616 10.39 15.59 -4.65
CA HIS A 616 11.46 15.30 -5.62
C HIS A 616 10.95 14.55 -6.87
N GLY A 617 10.82 15.30 -7.98
CA GLY A 617 10.22 14.85 -9.24
C GLY A 617 11.16 14.31 -10.30
N ASP A 618 12.12 13.46 -9.92
CA ASP A 618 13.05 12.83 -10.85
C ASP A 618 12.49 11.52 -11.42
N TRP A 619 12.86 11.17 -12.66
CA TRP A 619 12.52 9.89 -13.29
C TRP A 619 13.66 8.89 -13.09
N VAL A 620 13.62 8.10 -12.01
CA VAL A 620 14.72 7.21 -11.62
C VAL A 620 14.62 5.85 -12.33
N PRO A 621 15.53 5.49 -13.27
CA PRO A 621 15.50 4.20 -13.93
C PRO A 621 16.03 3.07 -13.02
N PRO A 622 15.63 1.80 -13.24
CA PRO A 622 15.68 0.75 -12.21
C PRO A 622 17.10 0.29 -11.79
N GLN A 623 18.14 0.71 -12.51
CA GLN A 623 19.52 0.27 -12.29
C GLN A 623 20.45 1.39 -11.79
N VAL A 624 20.01 2.66 -11.78
CA VAL A 624 20.92 3.82 -11.73
C VAL A 624 21.58 4.06 -10.36
N LEU A 625 20.94 3.67 -9.26
CA LEU A 625 21.41 4.04 -7.90
C LEU A 625 21.82 2.84 -7.02
N PRO A 626 23.07 2.33 -7.16
CA PRO A 626 23.70 1.48 -6.15
C PRO A 626 24.82 2.16 -5.36
N THR A 627 25.47 3.22 -5.88
CA THR A 627 26.81 3.65 -5.41
C THR A 627 27.13 5.14 -5.53
N LEU A 628 26.22 6.02 -5.97
CA LEU A 628 26.54 7.45 -6.10
C LEU A 628 26.56 8.16 -4.73
N PRO A 629 27.67 8.83 -4.33
CA PRO A 629 27.71 9.57 -3.07
C PRO A 629 26.83 10.81 -3.16
N GLY A 630 25.92 10.99 -2.19
CA GLY A 630 24.89 12.03 -2.21
C GLY A 630 25.40 13.48 -2.39
N ARG A 631 26.69 13.74 -2.09
CA ARG A 631 27.33 15.03 -2.39
C ARG A 631 27.30 15.40 -3.88
N TRP A 632 27.48 14.45 -4.81
CA TRP A 632 27.52 14.78 -6.25
C TRP A 632 26.14 15.15 -6.79
N TRP A 633 25.11 14.39 -6.44
CA TRP A 633 23.71 14.73 -6.72
C TRP A 633 23.31 16.08 -6.10
N ASN A 634 23.78 16.40 -4.90
CA ASN A 634 23.56 17.70 -4.28
C ASN A 634 24.28 18.86 -4.98
N LEU A 635 25.40 18.62 -5.68
CA LEU A 635 26.08 19.64 -6.49
C LEU A 635 25.34 19.91 -7.81
N GLU A 636 24.92 18.86 -8.52
CA GLU A 636 24.23 19.00 -9.80
C GLU A 636 22.87 19.71 -9.64
N ARG A 637 22.18 19.44 -8.52
CA ARG A 637 21.01 20.21 -8.04
C ARG A 637 21.25 21.72 -7.95
N ILE A 638 22.40 22.16 -7.44
CA ILE A 638 22.72 23.59 -7.28
C ILE A 638 22.92 24.25 -8.66
N PHE A 639 23.64 23.57 -9.56
CA PHE A 639 23.86 24.08 -10.92
C PHE A 639 22.59 24.13 -11.78
N LEU A 640 21.72 23.11 -11.69
CA LEU A 640 20.44 23.10 -12.41
C LEU A 640 19.45 24.13 -11.86
N SER A 641 19.41 24.35 -10.55
CA SER A 641 18.57 25.39 -9.92
C SER A 641 18.97 26.83 -10.29
N SER A 642 20.20 27.02 -10.80
CA SER A 642 20.78 28.31 -11.16
C SER A 642 20.45 28.76 -12.59
N ARG A 643 19.98 27.86 -13.46
CA ARG A 643 19.56 28.23 -14.83
C ARG A 643 18.13 28.78 -14.83
N LYS A 644 17.99 30.01 -15.30
CA LYS A 644 16.81 30.89 -15.15
C LYS A 644 15.54 30.38 -15.88
N SER A 645 14.42 30.91 -15.39
CA SER A 645 13.21 31.28 -16.17
C SER A 645 11.99 30.35 -16.19
N SER A 646 11.26 30.30 -15.07
CA SER A 646 9.82 30.58 -15.08
C SER A 646 9.42 31.33 -13.80
N THR A 647 8.37 32.14 -13.85
CA THR A 647 7.86 32.92 -12.69
C THR A 647 6.93 32.10 -11.79
N ASN A 648 6.33 31.03 -12.31
CA ASN A 648 5.38 30.16 -11.59
C ASN A 648 6.06 28.92 -10.98
N LYS A 649 7.08 29.11 -10.12
CA LYS A 649 7.84 28.00 -9.49
C LYS A 649 7.02 27.05 -8.60
N HIS A 650 5.78 27.39 -8.28
CA HIS A 650 4.89 26.65 -7.37
C HIS A 650 3.60 26.16 -8.03
N ILE A 651 3.53 26.09 -9.37
CA ILE A 651 2.35 25.59 -10.09
C ILE A 651 2.79 24.64 -11.21
N PHE A 652 2.23 23.43 -11.19
CA PHE A 652 2.43 22.46 -12.27
C PHE A 652 1.09 21.88 -12.70
N LEU A 653 0.84 21.82 -14.02
CA LEU A 653 -0.35 21.26 -14.62
C LEU A 653 0.03 20.22 -15.66
N PHE A 654 -0.57 19.04 -15.61
CA PHE A 654 -0.36 17.95 -16.56
C PHE A 654 -1.69 17.41 -17.07
N ASN A 655 -1.72 16.99 -18.34
CA ASN A 655 -2.77 16.12 -18.85
C ASN A 655 -2.28 14.67 -18.69
N ILE A 656 -2.73 13.96 -17.64
CA ILE A 656 -2.27 12.61 -17.27
C ILE A 656 -2.75 11.54 -18.25
N THR A 657 -3.76 11.82 -19.07
CA THR A 657 -4.23 10.90 -20.11
C THR A 657 -3.33 10.93 -21.35
N ALA A 658 -2.79 12.09 -21.73
CA ALA A 658 -1.83 12.27 -22.82
C ALA A 658 -0.36 12.13 -22.38
N ASP A 659 -0.03 12.58 -21.17
CA ASP A 659 1.29 12.54 -20.54
C ASP A 659 1.20 11.87 -19.16
N PRO A 660 1.01 10.53 -19.10
CA PRO A 660 0.89 9.76 -17.86
C PRO A 660 2.18 9.73 -17.03
N TYR A 661 3.23 10.42 -17.46
CA TYR A 661 4.55 10.43 -16.84
C TYR A 661 5.05 11.85 -16.53
N GLU A 662 4.16 12.85 -16.60
CA GLU A 662 4.35 14.25 -16.16
C GLU A 662 5.57 14.95 -16.78
N ARG A 663 5.88 14.67 -18.06
CA ARG A 663 7.03 15.24 -18.79
C ARG A 663 6.87 16.74 -19.09
N HIS A 664 5.68 17.20 -19.45
CA HIS A 664 5.44 18.56 -19.95
C HIS A 664 4.51 19.34 -19.01
N ASN A 665 5.05 20.38 -18.34
CA ASN A 665 4.21 21.29 -17.56
C ASN A 665 3.44 22.22 -18.51
N LEU A 666 2.12 22.23 -18.38
CA LEU A 666 1.19 23.00 -19.20
C LEU A 666 0.62 24.23 -18.46
N ALA A 667 1.07 24.52 -17.23
CA ALA A 667 0.49 25.56 -16.38
C ALA A 667 0.47 26.95 -17.05
N ASP A 668 1.60 27.37 -17.61
CA ASP A 668 1.72 28.65 -18.32
C ASP A 668 0.99 28.67 -19.68
N GLN A 669 0.63 27.50 -20.21
CA GLN A 669 -0.07 27.33 -21.50
C GLN A 669 -1.60 27.22 -21.34
N ARG A 670 -2.07 26.81 -20.16
CA ARG A 670 -3.48 26.58 -19.82
C ARG A 670 -3.86 27.23 -18.47
N PRO A 671 -3.70 28.56 -18.34
CA PRO A 671 -4.08 29.28 -17.12
C PRO A 671 -5.58 29.16 -16.81
N ASP A 672 -6.41 28.94 -17.83
CA ASP A 672 -7.85 28.64 -17.71
C ASP A 672 -8.12 27.37 -16.89
N VAL A 673 -7.37 26.29 -17.16
CA VAL A 673 -7.47 25.03 -16.40
C VAL A 673 -6.85 25.19 -15.02
N VAL A 674 -5.72 25.90 -14.90
CA VAL A 674 -5.10 26.20 -13.61
C VAL A 674 -6.09 26.93 -12.70
N GLN A 675 -6.76 27.98 -13.16
CA GLN A 675 -7.71 28.74 -12.35
C GLN A 675 -8.91 27.89 -11.88
N GLN A 676 -9.46 27.04 -12.75
CA GLN A 676 -10.54 26.11 -12.40
C GLN A 676 -10.11 25.10 -11.31
N LEU A 677 -8.91 24.53 -11.44
CA LEU A 677 -8.41 23.54 -10.48
C LEU A 677 -7.94 24.17 -9.17
N LEU A 678 -7.44 25.42 -9.17
CA LEU A 678 -7.18 26.19 -7.95
C LEU A 678 -8.48 26.50 -7.20
N ALA A 679 -9.56 26.87 -7.91
CA ALA A 679 -10.88 27.04 -7.30
C ALA A 679 -11.42 25.72 -6.71
N ARG A 680 -11.15 24.57 -7.36
CA ARG A 680 -11.54 23.26 -6.83
C ARG A 680 -10.71 22.85 -5.60
N LEU A 681 -9.40 23.15 -5.55
CA LEU A 681 -8.58 23.02 -4.33
C LEU A 681 -9.12 23.90 -3.19
N ALA A 682 -9.50 25.15 -3.49
CA ALA A 682 -10.07 26.06 -2.52
C ALA A 682 -11.39 25.54 -1.93
N TYR A 683 -12.26 24.95 -2.75
CA TYR A 683 -13.47 24.26 -2.29
C TYR A 683 -13.16 23.12 -1.32
N TYR A 684 -12.23 22.22 -1.68
CA TYR A 684 -11.82 21.13 -0.77
C TYR A 684 -11.31 21.66 0.59
N ASN A 685 -10.51 22.74 0.59
CA ASN A 685 -9.98 23.39 1.80
C ASN A 685 -11.01 24.18 2.64
N GLN A 686 -12.26 24.30 2.17
CA GLN A 686 -13.38 24.75 3.02
C GLN A 686 -13.90 23.61 3.90
N THR A 687 -13.73 22.35 3.47
CA THR A 687 -14.11 21.14 4.23
C THR A 687 -12.98 20.58 5.10
N SER A 688 -11.74 21.05 4.92
CA SER A 688 -10.58 20.57 5.66
C SER A 688 -10.67 20.83 7.17
N VAL A 689 -10.55 19.77 7.98
CA VAL A 689 -10.24 19.89 9.41
C VAL A 689 -8.77 20.35 9.59
N PRO A 690 -8.42 20.98 10.73
CA PRO A 690 -7.03 21.28 11.04
C PRO A 690 -6.15 20.02 11.07
N VAL A 691 -4.88 20.17 10.71
CA VAL A 691 -3.90 19.08 10.82
C VAL A 691 -3.69 18.71 12.29
N TYR A 692 -3.64 17.43 12.61
CA TYR A 692 -3.35 16.93 13.96
C TYR A 692 -2.00 16.19 13.97
N PHE A 693 -0.96 16.93 14.34
CA PHE A 693 0.43 16.43 14.36
C PHE A 693 1.11 16.79 15.69
N PRO A 694 0.76 16.12 16.80
CA PRO A 694 1.31 16.42 18.12
C PRO A 694 2.84 16.19 18.19
N PRO A 695 3.53 16.82 19.15
CA PRO A 695 4.92 16.46 19.47
C PRO A 695 4.98 15.04 20.05
N ASP A 696 6.19 14.48 20.07
CA ASP A 696 6.48 13.16 20.61
C ASP A 696 6.29 13.15 22.15
N ASP A 697 5.65 12.11 22.70
CA ASP A 697 5.41 11.94 24.14
C ASP A 697 6.48 11.04 24.77
N PRO A 698 7.29 11.53 25.73
CA PRO A 698 8.29 10.71 26.43
C PRO A 698 7.75 9.48 27.16
N ARG A 699 6.44 9.43 27.46
CA ARG A 699 5.76 8.24 28.01
C ARG A 699 5.72 7.07 27.02
N ALA A 700 5.86 7.31 25.72
CA ALA A 700 5.87 6.27 24.69
C ALA A 700 7.11 5.36 24.72
N ASN A 701 8.12 5.67 25.55
CA ASN A 701 9.42 5.00 25.53
C ASN A 701 9.29 3.51 25.90
N PRO A 702 9.66 2.56 25.01
CA PRO A 702 9.54 1.13 25.27
C PRO A 702 10.25 0.63 26.53
N SER A 703 11.26 1.35 27.04
CA SER A 703 11.90 0.98 28.32
C SER A 703 10.98 1.12 29.53
N GLN A 704 9.87 1.85 29.42
CA GLN A 704 8.80 1.94 30.42
C GLN A 704 7.75 0.82 30.26
N HIS A 705 7.71 0.18 29.07
CA HIS A 705 6.69 -0.80 28.64
C HIS A 705 7.28 -2.19 28.40
N GLY A 706 8.14 -2.66 29.30
CA GLY A 706 8.74 -3.99 29.24
C GLY A 706 9.69 -4.23 28.04
N GLY A 707 10.11 -3.18 27.33
CA GLY A 707 10.90 -3.25 26.11
C GLY A 707 10.09 -3.32 24.81
N ALA A 708 8.76 -3.17 24.86
CA ALA A 708 7.87 -3.21 23.71
C ALA A 708 7.22 -1.85 23.41
N TRP A 709 6.76 -1.66 22.17
CA TRP A 709 5.84 -0.58 21.82
C TRP A 709 4.42 -0.99 22.23
N ALA A 710 3.76 -0.19 23.07
CA ALA A 710 2.43 -0.48 23.60
C ALA A 710 1.66 0.83 23.83
N PRO A 711 0.32 0.79 24.03
CA PRO A 711 -0.42 1.95 24.52
C PRO A 711 0.13 2.44 25.86
N TRP A 712 0.27 3.76 26.01
CA TRP A 712 0.89 4.41 27.18
C TRP A 712 0.00 5.49 27.83
N VAL A 713 -1.21 5.68 27.29
CA VAL A 713 -2.26 6.58 27.80
C VAL A 713 -3.48 5.73 28.11
N ASP A 714 -3.99 5.85 29.33
CA ASP A 714 -5.16 5.11 29.79
C ASP A 714 -6.46 5.58 29.11
N GLU A 715 -7.53 4.80 29.29
CA GLU A 715 -8.83 5.13 28.69
C GLU A 715 -9.50 6.31 29.41
N ASP A 716 -9.26 6.50 30.71
CA ASP A 716 -9.85 7.57 31.52
C ASP A 716 -9.06 8.92 31.48
N GLU A 717 -7.89 8.99 30.81
CA GLU A 717 -7.18 10.27 30.65
C GLU A 717 -7.83 11.15 29.56
N ASP A 718 -8.49 12.25 29.99
CA ASP A 718 -9.16 13.28 29.17
C ASP A 718 -8.18 14.18 28.35
N GLU A 719 -7.25 13.55 27.62
CA GLU A 719 -6.18 14.22 26.86
C GLU A 719 -6.69 14.94 25.57
N GLU A 720 -7.94 14.72 25.16
CA GLU A 720 -8.54 15.30 23.94
C GLU A 720 -8.67 16.84 24.02
N GLY A 721 -8.58 17.42 25.23
CA GLY A 721 -8.43 18.86 25.45
C GLY A 721 -6.99 19.38 25.39
N LYS A 722 -6.00 18.53 25.69
CA LYS A 722 -4.61 18.92 26.00
C LYS A 722 -3.77 19.23 24.76
N TYR A 723 -4.00 18.51 23.66
CA TYR A 723 -3.28 18.66 22.39
C TYR A 723 -4.06 19.50 21.35
N GLN A 724 -5.05 20.29 21.78
CA GLN A 724 -5.95 21.03 20.87
C GLN A 724 -5.30 22.16 20.04
N GLY A 725 -4.93 21.79 18.82
CA GLY A 725 -4.69 22.71 17.71
C GLY A 725 -3.23 23.01 17.46
N VAL A 726 -2.44 21.97 17.16
CA VAL A 726 -1.21 22.13 16.38
C VAL A 726 -1.61 22.73 15.02
N TYR A 727 -1.25 23.99 14.80
CA TYR A 727 -1.69 24.81 13.67
C TYR A 727 -3.16 25.24 13.68
N LYS A 728 -3.45 26.35 14.37
CA LYS A 728 -4.69 27.13 14.17
C LYS A 728 -4.51 28.05 12.95
N LYS A 729 -5.27 27.78 11.87
CA LYS A 729 -5.31 28.57 10.62
C LYS A 729 -5.39 30.07 10.95
N GLY A 730 -4.39 30.84 10.50
CA GLY A 730 -4.08 32.15 11.07
C GLY A 730 -5.16 33.21 10.88
N LYS A 731 -5.99 33.45 11.90
CA LYS A 731 -6.90 34.61 11.94
C LYS A 731 -6.12 35.86 12.36
N SER A 732 -6.29 36.94 11.59
CA SER A 732 -5.59 38.22 11.80
C SER A 732 -5.83 38.80 13.20
N GLY A 733 -4.72 39.12 13.89
CA GLY A 733 -4.71 39.30 15.35
C GLY A 733 -5.24 40.66 15.84
N LYS A 734 -6.56 40.88 15.85
CA LYS A 734 -7.16 41.96 16.65
C LYS A 734 -6.97 41.66 18.15
N LYS A 735 -6.00 42.33 18.77
CA LYS A 735 -5.59 42.18 20.19
C LYS A 735 -6.79 42.37 21.14
N LYS A 736 -7.30 41.29 21.73
CA LYS A 736 -8.13 41.38 22.95
C LYS A 736 -7.22 41.69 24.15
N LYS A 737 -7.37 42.88 24.76
CA LYS A 737 -6.75 43.19 26.06
C LYS A 737 -7.18 42.16 27.11
N LYS A 738 -6.25 41.68 27.94
CA LYS A 738 -6.60 40.96 29.17
C LYS A 738 -7.45 41.90 30.05
N LYS A 739 -8.63 41.46 30.50
CA LYS A 739 -9.22 41.96 31.74
C LYS A 739 -8.68 41.11 32.89
N GLU A 740 -8.26 41.76 33.96
CA GLU A 740 -7.77 41.08 35.16
C GLU A 740 -8.94 40.49 35.97
N LYS A 741 -8.68 39.41 36.70
CA LYS A 741 -9.71 38.69 37.46
C LYS A 741 -9.92 39.37 38.82
N CYS A 742 -10.90 40.26 38.91
CA CYS A 742 -11.36 40.79 40.19
C CYS A 742 -11.76 39.64 41.14
N ARG A 743 -11.10 39.55 42.31
CA ARG A 743 -11.33 38.44 43.26
C ARG A 743 -12.66 38.54 44.02
N LEU A 744 -13.28 39.72 44.14
CA LEU A 744 -14.54 39.88 44.88
C LEU A 744 -15.76 39.23 44.20
N CYS A 745 -15.73 39.00 42.89
CA CYS A 745 -16.89 38.48 42.16
C CYS A 745 -17.31 37.05 42.57
N LYS A 746 -16.45 36.29 43.27
CA LYS A 746 -16.79 34.95 43.77
C LYS A 746 -17.72 34.94 45.00
N LEU A 747 -17.79 36.01 45.80
CA LEU A 747 -18.67 36.03 46.98
C LEU A 747 -20.15 36.18 46.59
N ARG A 748 -20.47 37.03 45.62
CA ARG A 748 -21.88 37.28 45.21
C ARG A 748 -22.59 36.04 44.66
N SER A 749 -21.90 35.15 43.94
CA SER A 749 -22.51 33.91 43.45
C SER A 749 -22.65 32.81 44.51
N PHE A 750 -22.08 33.00 45.71
CA PHE A 750 -22.26 32.07 46.83
C PHE A 750 -23.56 32.42 47.58
N PHE A 751 -23.75 33.69 47.94
CA PHE A 751 -24.98 34.17 48.59
C PHE A 751 -26.23 34.06 47.71
N LEU A 752 -26.12 34.27 46.38
CA LEU A 752 -27.26 34.04 45.47
C LEU A 752 -27.75 32.58 45.43
N LYS A 753 -26.95 31.61 45.87
CA LYS A 753 -27.33 30.18 45.90
C LYS A 753 -27.98 29.72 47.22
N LEU A 754 -28.02 30.57 48.25
CA LEU A 754 -28.72 30.28 49.50
C LEU A 754 -30.19 30.73 49.47
N ASN A 755 -30.51 31.85 48.82
CA ASN A 755 -31.89 32.36 48.76
C ASN A 755 -32.85 31.58 47.84
N THR A 756 -32.35 30.69 46.98
CA THR A 756 -33.21 29.82 46.13
C THR A 756 -33.59 28.48 46.80
N GLY A 757 -33.12 28.21 48.01
CA GLY A 757 -33.42 26.97 48.75
C GLY A 757 -34.62 27.03 49.70
N MET A 758 -35.30 28.17 49.80
CA MET A 758 -36.29 28.45 50.87
C MET A 758 -37.69 28.87 50.40
N MET A 759 -38.00 28.74 49.11
CA MET A 759 -39.28 29.17 48.50
C MET A 759 -39.94 28.06 47.66
N SER A 760 -39.96 26.82 48.18
CA SER A 760 -40.65 25.69 47.54
C SER A 760 -41.12 24.65 48.56
N ASN A 761 -41.86 25.08 49.58
CA ASN A 761 -42.64 24.21 50.48
C ASN A 761 -43.66 25.02 51.30
N ARG A 762 -44.80 25.37 50.69
CA ARG A 762 -46.06 25.67 51.41
C ARG A 762 -47.24 25.81 50.45
N ILE A 763 -48.27 24.98 50.70
CA ILE A 763 -49.60 24.95 50.07
C ILE A 763 -49.56 24.67 48.56
#